data_AF-A0A1X0YEE6-F1
#
_entry.id   AF-A0A1X0YEE6-F1
#
_cell.length_a   1.000
_cell.length_b   1.000
_cell.length_c   1.000
_cell.angle_alpha   90.00
_cell.angle_beta   90.00
_cell.angle_gamma   90.00
#
_symmetry.space_group_name_H-M   'P 1'
#
loop_
_entity.id
_entity.type
_entity.pdbx_description
1 polymer ?
#
loop_
_entity_poly.entity_id
_entity_poly.type
_entity_poly.pdbx_seq_one_letter_code
_entity_poly.pdbx_strand_id
1 'polypeptide(L)'
;MSRRLATLILAALATLILAACGSDGGSSATGSTPVTGGVTSGIAVDPYIVGAVFEEISADGRILQPASTPSDDQGQFTFPRALTPGSTVRLKISQRGTHVSAPFEGMLKRKVLPEDVGQIVVSPMTTLVANGMNETEVAKLLTDAGFQVDKNQIYSNPMLGLDNVKGQVPDSRLEKLRANMALNAFMVATGNFDMGPAEANSAANFEVLQDMGQAVKGMLNSGEFTSLAAQLATDPTLTEPLHLNDLVHSTVDQVQNLVQKTRSHMQGNGGHFDRAQFASDLNLMKGQLQQVVRNYVQKRQDANSNMPPVDGRTVFTDNCSMCHNIGNGGTMDLTGKGTKAQAKISGGHNNRHLTADELTALTGYLDNPGGATPPGNGSGNNGGNMPADGTTLYANNCAGCHGGLDTSSKAGRGAAAIQAAIDNNTGGMNFLSSLTATEVQSIADALAGNSNGSGNGGGNNGGSMPADGTTLYGANCAGCHGDLANTVKPGRTSTQIQAAIDSNTGGMGYLSNLTMQEVQAIADALPAAPPVDPTLPPDGIALYNNECAGCHGNLANTSKPGRTAADIQGAIDTNRGGMGYLGNLTTAEIQAIADALPAPPAPTPGPVDGAALYGSNCAGCHGNLANTGKPGRTATDIQNAIDGNTGGMGFLATLSATEVQAIADALPTPPTPTPGPVDGAALYGSNCAGCHGNLAGTSKPGRTATDIQNAIDGNTGGMGFLATLSTTEVQAIADALPAPPAPTPGPVDGAALYGSNCAGCHGSLASTSKPGRTATDIQNAIDGNTGGMGFLATLSATEVQAIADALPASPAPTPGPVDGAALYSSNCAGCHGSLASTSKPGRTATDIQNAIDGNTGGMGFLATLSATEVQAIADALPAGNAGGGGSDYSDCTACHGQPPNGSTAPNTAGAHAAHKALPGVGTDCSVCHTGRDHNGQVDLGFPAAYDSKNATATDNQNGQCSNISCHGGKTTPDWWSGSIAVNSQCTSCHASGTGEYNSYNSGKHSKHIREGFACTVCHNTAKMDNHFGDLTTPAFETSPAATIGGGSTRVGSYANGKCSSIQCHGSESWNGDDD
;
A
#
# COMPACT_ATOMS: atom_id res chain seq x y z
N MET A 1 18.11 41.88 -47.41
CA MET A 1 18.04 41.15 -46.12
C MET A 1 16.63 40.56 -46.02
N SER A 2 16.33 39.39 -45.46
CA SER A 2 17.14 38.42 -44.69
C SER A 2 16.65 36.96 -44.94
N ARG A 3 17.02 36.35 -46.08
CA ARG A 3 16.73 34.93 -46.42
C ARG A 3 17.96 34.11 -46.84
N ARG A 4 19.16 34.50 -46.40
CA ARG A 4 20.44 33.84 -46.76
C ARG A 4 21.43 33.62 -45.59
N LEU A 5 20.97 33.76 -44.33
CA LEU A 5 21.83 33.56 -43.14
C LEU A 5 21.54 32.27 -42.36
N ALA A 6 20.30 31.77 -42.40
CA ALA A 6 19.88 30.60 -41.62
C ALA A 6 20.39 29.24 -42.14
N THR A 7 20.90 29.19 -43.38
CA THR A 7 21.23 27.92 -44.08
C THR A 7 22.74 27.75 -44.33
N LEU A 8 23.58 28.62 -43.75
CA LEU A 8 25.04 28.64 -43.97
C LEU A 8 25.87 28.48 -42.69
N ILE A 9 25.22 28.40 -41.52
CA ILE A 9 25.88 28.26 -40.21
C ILE A 9 25.94 26.79 -39.76
N LEU A 10 25.06 25.93 -40.30
CA LEU A 10 24.88 24.53 -39.86
C LEU A 10 25.78 23.50 -40.58
N ALA A 11 26.81 23.94 -41.31
CA ALA A 11 27.59 23.07 -42.21
C ALA A 11 29.11 23.35 -42.22
N ALA A 12 29.64 24.15 -41.28
CA ALA A 12 31.00 24.70 -41.37
C ALA A 12 31.79 24.73 -40.04
N LEU A 13 31.45 23.89 -39.06
CA LEU A 13 32.16 23.83 -37.77
C LEU A 13 32.51 22.39 -37.33
N ALA A 14 33.02 21.60 -38.26
CA ALA A 14 33.62 20.28 -37.99
C ALA A 14 35.00 20.17 -38.64
N THR A 15 35.96 19.63 -37.88
CA THR A 15 37.32 19.18 -38.29
C THR A 15 38.28 20.19 -38.93
N LEU A 16 39.17 20.76 -38.11
CA LEU A 16 40.65 20.63 -38.16
C LEU A 16 41.18 21.23 -36.83
N ILE A 17 42.08 20.60 -36.06
CA ILE A 17 43.52 20.36 -36.29
C ILE A 17 43.94 19.02 -35.63
N LEU A 18 45.03 18.40 -36.11
CA LEU A 18 45.60 17.12 -35.64
C LEU A 18 46.91 17.28 -34.84
N ALA A 19 47.12 16.42 -33.82
CA ALA A 19 48.41 15.81 -33.42
C ALA A 19 48.20 14.85 -32.21
N ALA A 20 48.88 13.71 -32.03
CA ALA A 20 49.68 12.86 -32.93
C ALA A 20 49.97 11.49 -32.23
N CYS A 21 50.35 10.44 -33.00
CA CYS A 21 50.74 9.07 -32.56
C CYS A 21 49.59 8.22 -31.96
N GLY A 22 49.35 6.94 -32.30
CA GLY A 22 50.02 5.95 -33.19
C GLY A 22 50.23 4.62 -32.43
N SER A 23 50.26 3.41 -33.01
CA SER A 23 50.03 2.88 -34.38
C SER A 23 50.40 1.37 -34.37
N ASP A 24 49.95 0.40 -35.19
CA ASP A 24 48.88 0.18 -36.20
C ASP A 24 48.84 -1.35 -36.50
N GLY A 25 47.91 -2.01 -37.21
CA GLY A 25 46.63 -1.58 -37.83
C GLY A 25 46.25 -2.41 -39.08
N GLY A 26 45.21 -3.26 -39.02
CA GLY A 26 44.59 -3.95 -40.20
C GLY A 26 44.53 -5.49 -40.12
N SER A 27 43.71 -6.23 -40.90
CA SER A 27 42.71 -5.89 -41.96
C SER A 27 41.69 -7.05 -42.04
N SER A 28 40.42 -6.89 -42.46
CA SER A 28 39.98 -6.59 -43.85
C SER A 28 38.46 -6.36 -43.90
N ALA A 29 37.93 -5.77 -44.99
CA ALA A 29 36.53 -5.35 -45.06
C ALA A 29 35.64 -6.18 -46.01
N THR A 30 34.39 -6.40 -45.59
CA THR A 30 33.20 -6.53 -46.48
C THR A 30 32.05 -5.74 -45.84
N GLY A 31 31.23 -5.08 -46.65
CA GLY A 31 30.24 -4.11 -46.17
C GLY A 31 29.02 -4.73 -45.49
N SER A 32 28.49 -4.04 -44.48
CA SER A 32 27.16 -4.25 -43.89
C SER A 32 26.64 -2.95 -43.28
N THR A 33 25.33 -2.87 -43.07
CA THR A 33 24.62 -1.71 -42.52
C THR A 33 25.09 -1.34 -41.10
N PRO A 34 24.92 -0.06 -40.67
CA PRO A 34 25.29 0.34 -39.31
C PRO A 34 24.53 -0.49 -38.27
N VAL A 35 25.28 -1.21 -37.43
CA VAL A 35 24.72 -1.99 -36.31
C VAL A 35 24.34 -1.02 -35.20
N THR A 36 23.04 -0.89 -34.96
CA THR A 36 22.52 -0.28 -33.73
C THR A 36 22.89 -1.18 -32.55
N GLY A 37 23.78 -0.72 -31.68
CA GLY A 37 24.14 -1.44 -30.46
C GLY A 37 22.95 -1.50 -29.50
N GLY A 38 22.28 -2.66 -29.43
CA GLY A 38 21.16 -2.88 -28.53
C GLY A 38 21.60 -2.92 -27.06
N VAL A 39 20.67 -2.65 -26.16
CA VAL A 39 20.92 -2.58 -24.70
C VAL A 39 21.40 -3.91 -24.15
N THR A 40 22.49 -3.90 -23.39
CA THR A 40 23.06 -5.06 -22.70
C THR A 40 22.95 -4.98 -21.17
N SER A 41 22.32 -3.94 -20.62
CA SER A 41 22.36 -3.66 -19.19
C SER A 41 21.09 -3.02 -18.64
N GLY A 42 20.91 -3.08 -17.33
CA GLY A 42 19.77 -2.49 -16.65
C GLY A 42 19.98 -2.25 -15.16
N ILE A 43 18.96 -1.70 -14.51
CA ILE A 43 18.94 -1.33 -13.09
C ILE A 43 17.71 -1.95 -12.43
N ALA A 44 17.95 -2.82 -11.45
CA ALA A 44 16.93 -3.44 -10.59
C ALA A 44 16.60 -2.50 -9.42
N VAL A 45 15.40 -1.92 -9.43
CA VAL A 45 15.06 -0.88 -8.47
C VAL A 45 13.59 -0.93 -8.05
N ASP A 46 13.40 -1.29 -6.79
CA ASP A 46 12.33 -0.81 -5.94
C ASP A 46 12.82 0.47 -5.22
N PRO A 47 13.55 0.36 -4.09
CA PRO A 47 14.97 0.77 -4.01
C PRO A 47 15.94 -0.23 -4.65
N TYR A 48 17.24 0.08 -4.75
CA TYR A 48 18.20 -0.80 -5.42
C TYR A 48 18.23 -2.21 -4.81
N ILE A 49 17.95 -3.22 -5.64
CA ILE A 49 18.00 -4.63 -5.24
C ILE A 49 19.40 -5.16 -5.50
N VAL A 50 20.03 -5.76 -4.48
CA VAL A 50 21.42 -6.26 -4.57
C VAL A 50 21.43 -7.78 -4.73
N GLY A 51 22.16 -8.31 -5.71
CA GLY A 51 22.27 -9.74 -5.99
C GLY A 51 21.11 -10.35 -6.80
N ALA A 52 20.27 -9.53 -7.43
CA ALA A 52 19.17 -9.97 -8.29
C ALA A 52 19.69 -10.43 -9.65
N VAL A 53 19.24 -11.60 -10.12
CA VAL A 53 19.56 -12.14 -11.46
C VAL A 53 18.32 -12.16 -12.33
N PHE A 54 18.44 -11.70 -13.57
CA PHE A 54 17.36 -11.61 -14.53
C PHE A 54 17.51 -12.61 -15.67
N GLU A 55 16.40 -12.94 -16.31
CA GLU A 55 16.33 -13.72 -17.54
C GLU A 55 15.62 -12.91 -18.64
N GLU A 56 16.08 -13.02 -19.88
CA GLU A 56 15.41 -12.46 -21.06
C GLU A 56 14.50 -13.53 -21.67
N ILE A 57 13.25 -13.19 -21.90
CA ILE A 57 12.20 -14.09 -22.42
C ILE A 57 11.60 -13.48 -23.70
N SER A 58 11.50 -14.25 -24.78
CA SER A 58 10.89 -13.81 -26.04
C SER A 58 9.39 -13.52 -25.88
N ALA A 59 8.82 -12.79 -26.86
CA ALA A 59 7.38 -12.55 -26.94
C ALA A 59 6.53 -13.84 -27.01
N ASP A 60 7.11 -14.97 -27.41
CA ASP A 60 6.49 -16.30 -27.42
C ASP A 60 6.97 -17.22 -26.26
N GLY A 61 7.50 -16.63 -25.18
CA GLY A 61 7.72 -17.29 -23.89
C GLY A 61 9.00 -18.13 -23.77
N ARG A 62 9.88 -18.17 -24.79
CA ARG A 62 11.16 -18.90 -24.70
C ARG A 62 12.22 -18.06 -24.00
N ILE A 63 13.02 -18.69 -23.14
CA ILE A 63 14.18 -18.02 -22.53
C ILE A 63 15.25 -17.78 -23.62
N LEU A 64 15.55 -16.51 -23.89
CA LEU A 64 16.59 -16.06 -24.81
C LEU A 64 17.95 -15.96 -24.10
N GLN A 65 17.97 -15.49 -22.85
CA GLN A 65 19.15 -15.42 -21.98
C GLN A 65 18.79 -15.87 -20.56
N PRO A 66 19.36 -16.96 -20.02
CA PRO A 66 18.91 -17.59 -18.76
C PRO A 66 19.46 -16.95 -17.48
N ALA A 67 20.37 -15.97 -17.60
CA ALA A 67 20.94 -15.19 -16.51
C ALA A 67 21.59 -13.90 -17.04
N SER A 68 21.40 -12.81 -16.31
CA SER A 68 22.29 -11.66 -16.24
C SER A 68 23.44 -11.94 -15.26
N THR A 69 24.37 -10.99 -15.10
CA THR A 69 25.11 -10.87 -13.83
C THR A 69 24.13 -10.62 -12.68
N PRO A 70 24.45 -11.01 -11.44
CA PRO A 70 23.78 -10.46 -10.26
C PRO A 70 23.89 -8.93 -10.26
N SER A 71 22.89 -8.24 -9.72
CA SER A 71 22.91 -6.79 -9.55
C SER A 71 23.88 -6.33 -8.46
N ASP A 72 24.52 -5.18 -8.66
CA ASP A 72 25.42 -4.55 -7.69
C ASP A 72 24.68 -3.73 -6.60
N ASP A 73 25.43 -2.98 -5.79
CA ASP A 73 24.94 -2.09 -4.73
C ASP A 73 24.21 -0.82 -5.26
N GLN A 74 24.22 -0.62 -6.57
CA GLN A 74 23.44 0.38 -7.31
C GLN A 74 22.37 -0.29 -8.20
N GLY A 75 22.07 -1.58 -7.95
CA GLY A 75 21.08 -2.37 -8.67
C GLY A 75 21.47 -2.72 -10.12
N GLN A 76 22.68 -2.40 -10.57
CA GLN A 76 23.07 -2.51 -11.98
C GLN A 76 23.42 -3.96 -12.35
N PHE A 77 22.89 -4.45 -13.46
CA PHE A 77 23.17 -5.77 -14.00
C PHE A 77 23.44 -5.72 -15.51
N THR A 78 24.07 -6.78 -16.04
CA THR A 78 24.42 -6.91 -17.46
C THR A 78 24.08 -8.28 -18.03
N PHE A 79 23.72 -8.35 -19.31
CA PHE A 79 23.50 -9.58 -20.06
C PHE A 79 24.66 -9.85 -21.03
N PRO A 80 25.02 -11.13 -21.29
CA PRO A 80 26.10 -11.48 -22.21
C PRO A 80 25.88 -11.07 -23.68
N ARG A 81 24.63 -10.84 -24.09
CA ARG A 81 24.23 -10.36 -25.42
C ARG A 81 23.25 -9.20 -25.29
N ALA A 82 23.14 -8.41 -26.35
CA ALA A 82 22.11 -7.36 -26.45
C ALA A 82 20.71 -7.95 -26.37
N LEU A 83 19.84 -7.29 -25.62
CA LEU A 83 18.44 -7.63 -25.45
C LEU A 83 17.65 -7.44 -26.75
N THR A 84 16.66 -8.31 -26.95
CA THR A 84 15.82 -8.33 -28.15
C THR A 84 14.61 -7.39 -27.95
N PRO A 85 14.35 -6.42 -28.83
CA PRO A 85 13.11 -5.63 -28.78
C PRO A 85 11.87 -6.53 -28.84
N GLY A 86 10.89 -6.27 -27.97
CA GLY A 86 9.71 -7.11 -27.77
C GLY A 86 9.90 -8.30 -26.81
N SER A 87 11.11 -8.55 -26.32
CA SER A 87 11.33 -9.48 -25.19
C SER A 87 10.86 -8.87 -23.86
N THR A 88 10.82 -9.69 -22.81
CA THR A 88 10.66 -9.26 -21.42
C THR A 88 11.85 -9.73 -20.60
N VAL A 89 12.49 -8.79 -19.91
CA VAL A 89 13.46 -9.07 -18.84
C VAL A 89 12.67 -9.32 -17.55
N ARG A 90 12.83 -10.50 -16.95
CA ARG A 90 12.12 -10.96 -15.74
C ARG A 90 13.10 -11.31 -14.64
N LEU A 91 12.79 -10.95 -13.39
CA LEU A 91 13.55 -11.35 -12.21
C LEU A 91 13.40 -12.85 -11.96
N LYS A 92 14.52 -13.56 -11.80
CA LYS A 92 14.55 -15.01 -11.63
C LYS A 92 14.14 -15.39 -10.21
N ILE A 93 13.11 -16.22 -10.06
CA ILE A 93 12.51 -16.54 -8.76
C ILE A 93 13.50 -17.22 -7.79
N SER A 94 14.51 -17.94 -8.28
CA SER A 94 15.55 -18.56 -7.46
C SER A 94 16.69 -17.61 -7.05
N GLN A 95 16.75 -16.40 -7.61
CA GLN A 95 17.87 -15.45 -7.44
C GLN A 95 17.33 -14.01 -7.39
N ARG A 96 16.39 -13.76 -6.48
CA ARG A 96 15.65 -12.49 -6.36
C ARG A 96 16.49 -11.31 -5.84
N GLY A 97 17.65 -11.58 -5.25
CA GLY A 97 18.45 -10.57 -4.55
C GLY A 97 17.87 -10.17 -3.20
N THR A 98 18.38 -9.07 -2.66
CA THR A 98 18.06 -8.56 -1.32
C THR A 98 17.73 -7.07 -1.34
N HIS A 99 16.83 -6.70 -0.44
CA HIS A 99 16.59 -5.35 0.06
C HIS A 99 17.38 -5.17 1.35
N VAL A 100 18.50 -4.46 1.30
CA VAL A 100 19.29 -4.09 2.50
C VAL A 100 19.63 -5.29 3.42
N SER A 101 20.10 -6.38 2.82
CA SER A 101 20.36 -7.69 3.46
C SER A 101 19.13 -8.57 3.79
N ALA A 102 17.89 -8.10 3.66
CA ALA A 102 16.68 -8.93 3.73
C ALA A 102 16.29 -9.48 2.34
N PRO A 103 15.78 -10.71 2.19
CA PRO A 103 15.38 -11.26 0.88
C PRO A 103 14.30 -10.42 0.15
N PHE A 104 14.43 -10.24 -1.16
CA PHE A 104 13.41 -9.53 -1.94
C PHE A 104 12.20 -10.43 -2.26
N GLU A 105 11.06 -10.17 -1.62
CA GLU A 105 9.80 -10.94 -1.82
C GLU A 105 8.99 -10.53 -3.05
N GLY A 106 9.33 -9.44 -3.72
CA GLY A 106 8.61 -8.96 -4.90
C GLY A 106 8.94 -9.72 -6.19
N MET A 107 8.40 -9.23 -7.30
CA MET A 107 8.77 -9.63 -8.65
C MET A 107 9.00 -8.38 -9.51
N LEU A 108 10.06 -8.38 -10.32
CA LEU A 108 10.40 -7.28 -11.22
C LEU A 108 10.39 -7.76 -12.68
N LYS A 109 9.76 -7.00 -13.58
CA LYS A 109 9.69 -7.27 -15.03
C LYS A 109 9.82 -5.96 -15.83
N ARG A 110 10.35 -6.03 -17.06
CA ARG A 110 10.41 -4.93 -18.05
C ARG A 110 10.34 -5.50 -19.46
N LYS A 111 9.32 -5.12 -20.24
CA LYS A 111 9.32 -5.31 -21.70
C LYS A 111 10.43 -4.45 -22.33
N VAL A 112 11.18 -4.98 -23.29
CA VAL A 112 12.26 -4.26 -24.00
C VAL A 112 11.69 -3.56 -25.24
N LEU A 113 11.94 -2.27 -25.39
CA LEU A 113 11.42 -1.44 -26.48
C LEU A 113 12.47 -1.26 -27.61
N PRO A 114 12.04 -1.08 -28.87
CA PRO A 114 12.94 -0.73 -29.99
C PRO A 114 13.77 0.55 -29.76
N GLU A 115 13.26 1.47 -28.97
CA GLU A 115 13.87 2.76 -28.62
C GLU A 115 14.69 2.76 -27.31
N ASP A 116 14.77 1.63 -26.58
CA ASP A 116 15.58 1.54 -25.36
C ASP A 116 17.08 1.74 -25.69
N VAL A 117 17.74 2.60 -24.91
CA VAL A 117 19.19 2.92 -25.03
C VAL A 117 19.85 3.05 -23.66
N GLY A 118 21.13 2.67 -23.56
CA GLY A 118 21.88 2.73 -22.31
C GLY A 118 21.52 1.59 -21.35
N GLN A 119 20.83 1.90 -20.26
CA GLN A 119 20.38 0.95 -19.24
C GLN A 119 18.85 0.98 -19.14
N ILE A 120 18.20 -0.19 -19.22
CA ILE A 120 16.76 -0.29 -18.90
C ILE A 120 16.53 -0.27 -17.39
N VAL A 121 15.47 0.40 -16.95
CA VAL A 121 15.00 0.31 -15.57
C VAL A 121 14.02 -0.87 -15.43
N VAL A 122 14.20 -1.68 -14.39
CA VAL A 122 13.32 -2.80 -14.06
C VAL A 122 12.79 -2.59 -12.63
N SER A 123 11.51 -2.24 -12.53
CA SER A 123 10.87 -1.73 -11.32
C SER A 123 9.44 -2.27 -11.16
N PRO A 124 8.81 -2.12 -9.98
CA PRO A 124 7.38 -2.35 -9.79
C PRO A 124 6.50 -1.65 -10.85
N MET A 125 6.81 -0.40 -11.23
CA MET A 125 6.07 0.30 -12.29
C MET A 125 6.20 -0.37 -13.66
N THR A 126 7.41 -0.74 -14.07
CA THR A 126 7.61 -1.44 -15.36
C THR A 126 7.05 -2.86 -15.33
N THR A 127 6.86 -3.44 -14.14
CA THR A 127 6.26 -4.76 -13.94
C THR A 127 4.78 -4.75 -14.29
N LEU A 128 4.04 -3.71 -13.89
CA LEU A 128 2.63 -3.56 -14.31
C LEU A 128 2.48 -3.38 -15.83
N VAL A 129 3.40 -2.63 -16.46
CA VAL A 129 3.45 -2.49 -17.92
C VAL A 129 3.82 -3.82 -18.61
N ALA A 130 4.70 -4.63 -18.00
CA ALA A 130 5.00 -5.97 -18.48
C ALA A 130 3.77 -6.90 -18.38
N ASN A 131 3.02 -6.83 -17.28
CA ASN A 131 1.81 -7.63 -17.04
C ASN A 131 0.64 -7.29 -17.98
N GLY A 132 0.59 -6.08 -18.55
CA GLY A 132 -0.35 -5.75 -19.63
C GLY A 132 -1.03 -4.39 -19.53
N MET A 133 -0.81 -3.62 -18.45
CA MET A 133 -1.25 -2.22 -18.41
C MET A 133 -0.44 -1.38 -19.41
N ASN A 134 -1.02 -0.28 -19.89
CA ASN A 134 -0.27 0.77 -20.59
C ASN A 134 0.19 1.86 -19.61
N GLU A 135 1.12 2.71 -20.04
CA GLU A 135 1.73 3.74 -19.18
C GLU A 135 0.73 4.78 -18.66
N THR A 136 -0.39 4.99 -19.35
CA THR A 136 -1.47 5.90 -18.90
C THR A 136 -2.31 5.27 -17.80
N GLU A 137 -2.53 3.95 -17.86
CA GLU A 137 -3.21 3.19 -16.79
C GLU A 137 -2.35 3.13 -15.53
N VAL A 138 -1.05 2.85 -15.65
CA VAL A 138 -0.12 2.84 -14.51
C VAL A 138 0.00 4.23 -13.88
N ALA A 139 0.14 5.29 -14.70
CA ALA A 139 0.17 6.66 -14.20
C ALA A 139 -1.15 7.07 -13.53
N LYS A 140 -2.31 6.64 -14.06
CA LYS A 140 -3.62 6.88 -13.44
C LYS A 140 -3.78 6.13 -12.12
N LEU A 141 -3.47 4.83 -12.08
CA LEU A 141 -3.52 4.00 -10.87
C LEU A 141 -2.69 4.63 -9.74
N LEU A 142 -1.48 5.09 -10.07
CA LEU A 142 -0.63 5.82 -9.14
C LEU A 142 -1.25 7.17 -8.72
N THR A 143 -1.79 7.95 -9.66
CA THR A 143 -2.45 9.24 -9.37
C THR A 143 -3.66 9.08 -8.45
N ASP A 144 -4.49 8.06 -8.68
CA ASP A 144 -5.67 7.75 -7.85
C ASP A 144 -5.26 7.20 -6.46
N ALA A 145 -4.12 6.52 -6.36
CA ALA A 145 -3.44 6.19 -5.11
C ALA A 145 -2.69 7.39 -4.49
N GLY A 146 -2.82 8.58 -5.07
CA GLY A 146 -2.29 9.85 -4.56
C GLY A 146 -0.84 10.15 -4.95
N PHE A 147 -0.19 9.36 -5.82
CA PHE A 147 1.18 9.54 -6.28
C PHE A 147 1.28 10.36 -7.57
N GLN A 148 2.03 11.46 -7.55
CA GLN A 148 2.21 12.33 -8.71
C GLN A 148 3.35 11.84 -9.63
N VAL A 149 3.09 10.76 -10.39
CA VAL A 149 4.05 10.13 -11.32
C VAL A 149 3.52 10.22 -12.75
N ASP A 150 4.26 10.87 -13.66
CA ASP A 150 3.89 10.94 -15.08
C ASP A 150 4.35 9.70 -15.87
N LYS A 151 3.70 9.45 -17.02
CA LYS A 151 3.94 8.26 -17.84
C LYS A 151 5.39 8.07 -18.33
N ASN A 152 6.18 9.13 -18.44
CA ASN A 152 7.59 9.06 -18.84
C ASN A 152 8.50 8.71 -17.64
N GLN A 153 8.03 8.94 -16.41
CA GLN A 153 8.78 8.62 -15.18
C GLN A 153 8.76 7.13 -14.84
N ILE A 154 7.83 6.34 -15.39
CA ILE A 154 7.73 4.88 -15.22
C ILE A 154 9.04 4.15 -15.56
N TYR A 155 9.76 4.66 -16.56
CA TYR A 155 11.04 4.11 -17.02
C TYR A 155 12.27 4.84 -16.43
N SER A 156 12.07 5.77 -15.49
CA SER A 156 13.16 6.51 -14.85
C SER A 156 13.65 5.81 -13.58
N ASN A 157 14.96 5.80 -13.35
CA ASN A 157 15.50 5.37 -12.05
C ASN A 157 14.94 6.30 -10.94
N PRO A 158 14.27 5.76 -9.90
CA PRO A 158 13.70 6.56 -8.81
C PRO A 158 14.73 6.93 -7.74
N MET A 159 15.80 6.13 -7.57
CA MET A 159 16.90 6.37 -6.63
C MET A 159 17.90 7.43 -7.13
N LEU A 160 17.94 7.71 -8.45
CA LEU A 160 18.95 8.56 -9.08
C LEU A 160 19.13 9.93 -8.37
N GLY A 161 20.26 10.07 -7.67
CA GLY A 161 20.64 11.29 -6.95
C GLY A 161 20.01 11.46 -5.57
N LEU A 162 19.32 10.43 -5.05
CA LEU A 162 18.91 10.33 -3.64
C LEU A 162 20.04 9.79 -2.76
N ASP A 163 21.01 9.08 -3.36
CA ASP A 163 22.17 8.49 -2.69
C ASP A 163 22.99 9.53 -1.91
N ASN A 164 23.30 9.19 -0.64
CA ASN A 164 24.14 9.97 0.27
C ASN A 164 23.67 11.41 0.55
N VAL A 165 22.41 11.76 0.24
CA VAL A 165 21.86 13.09 0.53
C VAL A 165 21.76 13.31 2.05
N LYS A 166 22.25 14.46 2.50
CA LYS A 166 22.24 14.93 3.90
C LYS A 166 21.49 16.26 3.98
N GLY A 167 20.67 16.47 5.01
CA GLY A 167 19.81 17.66 5.14
C GLY A 167 18.49 17.56 4.36
N GLN A 168 17.85 18.69 4.06
CA GLN A 168 16.47 18.70 3.55
C GLN A 168 16.32 18.05 2.17
N VAL A 169 15.29 17.20 2.02
CA VAL A 169 14.94 16.51 0.76
C VAL A 169 13.47 16.78 0.45
N PRO A 170 13.13 17.65 -0.52
CA PRO A 170 11.74 17.96 -0.81
C PRO A 170 10.99 16.74 -1.35
N ASP A 171 9.74 16.58 -0.92
CA ASP A 171 8.93 15.38 -1.15
C ASP A 171 8.73 15.03 -2.64
N SER A 172 8.77 16.01 -3.53
CA SER A 172 8.73 15.83 -4.98
C SER A 172 9.91 15.00 -5.54
N ARG A 173 11.04 14.94 -4.83
CA ARG A 173 12.18 14.06 -5.21
C ARG A 173 11.98 12.62 -4.77
N LEU A 174 11.20 12.39 -3.70
CA LEU A 174 10.92 11.06 -3.14
C LEU A 174 9.73 10.38 -3.81
N GLU A 175 8.86 11.12 -4.50
CA GLU A 175 7.56 10.62 -4.97
C GLU A 175 7.65 9.39 -5.89
N LYS A 176 8.58 9.39 -6.85
CA LYS A 176 8.85 8.20 -7.71
C LYS A 176 9.26 6.98 -6.89
N LEU A 177 10.09 7.17 -5.88
CA LEU A 177 10.62 6.07 -5.04
C LEU A 177 9.51 5.46 -4.19
N ARG A 178 8.71 6.31 -3.55
CA ARG A 178 7.55 5.87 -2.75
C ARG A 178 6.52 5.12 -3.58
N ALA A 179 6.22 5.62 -4.78
CA ALA A 179 5.27 5.00 -5.68
C ALA A 179 5.73 3.60 -6.11
N ASN A 180 7.04 3.43 -6.31
CA ASN A 180 7.68 2.12 -6.53
C ASN A 180 7.47 1.18 -5.33
N MET A 181 7.86 1.64 -4.13
CA MET A 181 7.75 0.89 -2.87
C MET A 181 6.31 0.50 -2.54
N ALA A 182 5.35 1.40 -2.79
CA ALA A 182 3.94 1.15 -2.58
C ALA A 182 3.40 0.07 -3.52
N LEU A 183 3.78 0.11 -4.81
CA LEU A 183 3.42 -0.95 -5.77
C LEU A 183 4.03 -2.31 -5.40
N ASN A 184 5.29 -2.35 -4.93
CA ASN A 184 5.89 -3.60 -4.47
C ASN A 184 5.18 -4.14 -3.22
N ALA A 185 4.99 -3.29 -2.20
CA ALA A 185 4.28 -3.64 -0.97
C ALA A 185 2.87 -4.18 -1.26
N PHE A 186 2.15 -3.55 -2.17
CA PHE A 186 0.83 -3.96 -2.65
C PHE A 186 0.84 -5.32 -3.39
N MET A 187 1.77 -5.55 -4.32
CA MET A 187 1.90 -6.84 -5.01
C MET A 187 2.30 -7.97 -4.07
N VAL A 188 3.19 -7.72 -3.09
CA VAL A 188 3.55 -8.73 -2.07
C VAL A 188 2.39 -8.97 -1.09
N ALA A 189 1.66 -7.94 -0.68
CA ALA A 189 0.52 -8.05 0.23
C ALA A 189 -0.66 -8.83 -0.37
N THR A 190 -1.00 -8.56 -1.64
CA THR A 190 -2.00 -9.34 -2.39
C THR A 190 -1.47 -10.69 -2.84
N GLY A 191 -0.15 -10.88 -2.90
CA GLY A 191 0.51 -12.05 -3.48
C GLY A 191 0.42 -12.14 -5.00
N ASN A 192 -0.12 -11.11 -5.68
CA ASN A 192 -0.34 -11.11 -7.12
C ASN A 192 0.76 -10.32 -7.86
N PHE A 193 1.71 -11.06 -8.44
CA PHE A 193 2.84 -10.52 -9.20
C PHE A 193 2.59 -10.42 -10.72
N ASP A 194 1.46 -10.94 -11.19
CA ASP A 194 1.00 -10.94 -12.58
C ASP A 194 -0.18 -9.97 -12.80
N MET A 195 -0.43 -9.11 -11.82
CA MET A 195 -1.57 -8.19 -11.75
C MET A 195 -1.72 -7.32 -13.01
N GLY A 196 -2.89 -7.41 -13.63
CA GLY A 196 -3.28 -6.67 -14.82
C GLY A 196 -4.30 -5.56 -14.53
N PRO A 197 -4.85 -4.93 -15.60
CA PRO A 197 -5.74 -3.77 -15.46
C PRO A 197 -7.03 -4.06 -14.67
N ALA A 198 -7.58 -5.27 -14.75
CA ALA A 198 -8.83 -5.61 -14.07
C ALA A 198 -8.62 -5.81 -12.56
N GLU A 199 -7.55 -6.50 -12.18
CA GLU A 199 -7.22 -6.81 -10.79
C GLU A 199 -6.81 -5.55 -10.03
N ALA A 200 -6.00 -4.69 -10.67
CA ALA A 200 -5.51 -3.45 -10.07
C ALA A 200 -6.61 -2.38 -9.85
N ASN A 201 -7.63 -2.34 -10.71
CA ASN A 201 -8.77 -1.42 -10.59
C ASN A 201 -9.94 -2.01 -9.76
N SER A 202 -9.82 -3.23 -9.24
CA SER A 202 -10.84 -3.79 -8.34
C SER A 202 -10.79 -3.09 -6.97
N ALA A 203 -11.95 -2.70 -6.42
CA ALA A 203 -12.03 -1.85 -5.23
C ALA A 203 -11.23 -2.41 -4.03
N ALA A 204 -11.36 -3.72 -3.75
CA ALA A 204 -10.69 -4.37 -2.62
C ALA A 204 -9.15 -4.35 -2.75
N ASN A 205 -8.60 -4.53 -3.96
CA ASN A 205 -7.15 -4.42 -4.18
C ASN A 205 -6.70 -2.95 -4.12
N PHE A 206 -7.50 -2.05 -4.70
CA PHE A 206 -7.20 -0.63 -4.72
C PHE A 206 -7.14 -0.01 -3.30
N GLU A 207 -7.97 -0.47 -2.36
CA GLU A 207 -7.85 -0.09 -0.94
C GLU A 207 -6.51 -0.50 -0.32
N VAL A 208 -6.01 -1.71 -0.61
CA VAL A 208 -4.67 -2.16 -0.17
C VAL A 208 -3.58 -1.28 -0.77
N LEU A 209 -3.67 -0.91 -2.06
CA LEU A 209 -2.71 -0.01 -2.70
C LEU A 209 -2.72 1.40 -2.08
N GLN A 210 -3.90 1.97 -1.82
CA GLN A 210 -4.02 3.27 -1.17
C GLN A 210 -3.38 3.25 0.23
N ASP A 211 -3.73 2.25 1.05
CA ASP A 211 -3.29 2.18 2.45
C ASP A 211 -1.78 1.89 2.55
N MET A 212 -1.23 1.01 1.71
CA MET A 212 0.22 0.83 1.55
C MET A 212 0.91 2.10 1.06
N GLY A 213 0.27 2.84 0.14
CA GLY A 213 0.77 4.14 -0.33
C GLY A 213 0.88 5.18 0.77
N GLN A 214 -0.13 5.27 1.65
CA GLN A 214 -0.12 6.14 2.82
C GLN A 214 0.88 5.68 3.89
N ALA A 215 1.11 4.37 4.04
CA ALA A 215 2.15 3.85 4.92
C ALA A 215 3.55 4.30 4.46
N VAL A 216 3.89 4.10 3.18
CA VAL A 216 5.17 4.51 2.60
C VAL A 216 5.36 6.04 2.67
N LYS A 217 4.35 6.83 2.26
CA LYS A 217 4.38 8.31 2.38
C LYS A 217 4.56 8.76 3.83
N GLY A 218 3.88 8.08 4.76
CA GLY A 218 3.91 8.38 6.18
C GLY A 218 5.21 8.03 6.92
N MET A 219 6.14 7.30 6.29
CA MET A 219 7.45 6.95 6.86
C MET A 219 8.62 7.59 6.09
N LEU A 220 8.51 7.73 4.77
CA LEU A 220 9.55 8.31 3.91
C LEU A 220 9.15 9.70 3.39
N ASN A 221 9.29 10.74 4.22
CA ASN A 221 9.01 12.13 3.84
C ASN A 221 9.98 13.16 4.42
N SER A 222 9.98 14.36 3.84
CA SER A 222 10.86 15.48 4.20
C SER A 222 10.76 15.87 5.68
N GLY A 223 9.54 15.89 6.22
CA GLY A 223 9.27 16.20 7.62
C GLY A 223 9.84 15.15 8.56
N GLU A 224 9.57 13.87 8.29
CA GLU A 224 10.09 12.74 9.05
C GLU A 224 11.62 12.68 9.00
N PHE A 225 12.22 12.85 7.82
CA PHE A 225 13.68 12.89 7.66
C PHE A 225 14.32 14.04 8.44
N THR A 226 13.70 15.23 8.42
CA THR A 226 14.19 16.41 9.17
C THR A 226 14.01 16.22 10.68
N SER A 227 12.88 15.65 11.11
CA SER A 227 12.56 15.34 12.51
C SER A 227 13.54 14.33 13.08
N LEU A 228 13.75 13.20 12.39
CA LEU A 228 14.67 12.16 12.81
C LEU A 228 16.13 12.64 12.78
N ALA A 229 16.53 13.44 11.78
CA ALA A 229 17.87 14.04 11.77
C ALA A 229 18.09 14.96 12.98
N ALA A 230 17.10 15.78 13.36
CA ALA A 230 17.19 16.65 14.52
C ALA A 230 17.21 15.88 15.85
N GLN A 231 16.40 14.81 15.97
CA GLN A 231 16.38 13.94 17.15
C GLN A 231 17.70 13.18 17.31
N LEU A 232 18.17 12.51 16.26
CA LEU A 232 19.40 11.71 16.30
C LEU A 232 20.66 12.57 16.46
N ALA A 233 20.65 13.84 16.03
CA ALA A 233 21.73 14.79 16.32
C ALA A 233 21.85 15.17 17.81
N THR A 234 20.92 14.75 18.68
CA THR A 234 21.04 14.88 20.14
C THR A 234 21.53 13.60 20.85
N ASP A 235 21.71 12.50 20.11
CA ASP A 235 22.18 11.23 20.67
C ASP A 235 23.71 11.22 20.81
N PRO A 236 24.27 11.15 22.04
CA PRO A 236 25.71 11.17 22.26
C PRO A 236 26.43 9.90 21.79
N THR A 237 25.74 8.84 21.35
CA THR A 237 26.40 7.66 20.75
C THR A 237 26.62 7.79 19.24
N LEU A 238 25.93 8.71 18.57
CA LEU A 238 26.04 8.91 17.13
C LEU A 238 27.02 10.06 16.80
N THR A 239 28.10 9.71 16.12
CA THR A 239 29.09 10.64 15.57
C THR A 239 28.83 10.96 14.09
N GLU A 240 28.05 10.13 13.39
CA GLU A 240 27.64 10.34 12.00
C GLU A 240 26.23 10.97 11.92
N PRO A 241 26.01 12.00 11.08
CA PRO A 241 24.67 12.54 10.84
C PRO A 241 23.83 11.57 10.00
N LEU A 242 22.51 11.63 10.15
CA LEU A 242 21.55 10.85 9.37
C LEU A 242 21.67 11.12 7.84
N HIS A 243 21.71 10.06 7.02
CA HIS A 243 21.67 10.11 5.56
C HIS A 243 20.32 9.58 5.03
N LEU A 244 19.90 10.01 3.83
CA LEU A 244 18.61 9.59 3.27
C LEU A 244 18.50 8.07 3.11
N ASN A 245 19.56 7.39 2.70
CA ASN A 245 19.55 5.93 2.55
C ASN A 245 19.26 5.22 3.89
N ASP A 246 19.68 5.76 5.04
CA ASP A 246 19.37 5.16 6.35
C ASP A 246 17.85 5.16 6.62
N LEU A 247 17.13 6.23 6.26
CA LEU A 247 15.66 6.31 6.35
C LEU A 247 14.97 5.45 5.28
N VAL A 248 15.48 5.44 4.05
CA VAL A 248 14.94 4.58 2.96
C VAL A 248 15.04 3.10 3.37
N HIS A 249 16.18 2.66 3.87
CA HIS A 249 16.40 1.30 4.36
C HIS A 249 15.49 0.95 5.53
N SER A 250 15.35 1.86 6.51
CA SER A 250 14.43 1.68 7.64
C SER A 250 12.97 1.61 7.19
N THR A 251 12.58 2.40 6.19
CA THR A 251 11.23 2.36 5.63
C THR A 251 10.98 1.03 4.91
N VAL A 252 11.95 0.50 4.16
CA VAL A 252 11.84 -0.83 3.51
C VAL A 252 11.58 -1.93 4.53
N ASP A 253 12.37 -1.98 5.61
CA ASP A 253 12.18 -2.94 6.72
C ASP A 253 10.78 -2.81 7.36
N GLN A 254 10.38 -1.60 7.74
CA GLN A 254 9.09 -1.37 8.39
C GLN A 254 7.89 -1.64 7.46
N VAL A 255 8.02 -1.39 6.15
CA VAL A 255 7.02 -1.76 5.14
C VAL A 255 6.96 -3.27 4.95
N GLN A 256 8.08 -4.00 4.94
CA GLN A 256 8.09 -5.47 4.87
C GLN A 256 7.37 -6.09 6.08
N ASN A 257 7.66 -5.61 7.30
CA ASN A 257 6.98 -6.04 8.52
C ASN A 257 5.46 -5.77 8.47
N LEU A 258 5.05 -4.60 7.99
CA LEU A 258 3.63 -4.23 7.79
C LEU A 258 2.94 -5.11 6.74
N VAL A 259 3.63 -5.45 5.65
CA VAL A 259 3.13 -6.35 4.61
C VAL A 259 2.91 -7.77 5.15
N GLN A 260 3.84 -8.33 5.93
CA GLN A 260 3.64 -9.67 6.52
C GLN A 260 2.46 -9.72 7.50
N LYS A 261 2.29 -8.67 8.32
CA LYS A 261 1.12 -8.50 9.18
C LYS A 261 -0.17 -8.44 8.35
N THR A 262 -0.20 -7.62 7.30
CA THR A 262 -1.35 -7.49 6.38
C THR A 262 -1.72 -8.84 5.76
N ARG A 263 -0.75 -9.57 5.21
CA ARG A 263 -0.96 -10.91 4.64
C ARG A 263 -1.53 -11.90 5.65
N SER A 264 -1.02 -11.89 6.87
CA SER A 264 -1.49 -12.76 7.96
C SER A 264 -2.96 -12.47 8.31
N HIS A 265 -3.34 -11.20 8.37
CA HIS A 265 -4.72 -10.79 8.66
C HIS A 265 -5.68 -11.11 7.50
N MET A 266 -5.28 -10.86 6.25
CA MET A 266 -6.09 -11.25 5.08
C MET A 266 -6.29 -12.77 5.00
N GLN A 267 -5.27 -13.58 5.31
CA GLN A 267 -5.39 -15.05 5.39
C GLN A 267 -6.36 -15.50 6.48
N GLY A 268 -6.33 -14.85 7.65
CA GLY A 268 -7.28 -15.11 8.75
C GLY A 268 -8.72 -14.67 8.45
N ASN A 269 -8.90 -13.68 7.58
CA ASN A 269 -10.18 -13.02 7.28
C ASN A 269 -10.76 -13.40 5.91
N GLY A 270 -10.51 -14.63 5.44
CA GLY A 270 -11.08 -15.15 4.19
C GLY A 270 -10.65 -14.41 2.91
N GLY A 271 -9.52 -13.69 2.95
CA GLY A 271 -9.02 -12.82 1.88
C GLY A 271 -9.37 -11.35 2.02
N HIS A 272 -10.23 -10.95 2.97
CA HIS A 272 -10.66 -9.56 3.14
C HIS A 272 -9.65 -8.72 3.94
N PHE A 273 -9.40 -7.49 3.48
CA PHE A 273 -8.45 -6.54 4.06
C PHE A 273 -9.09 -5.74 5.20
N ASP A 274 -8.49 -5.79 6.39
CA ASP A 274 -8.94 -5.02 7.56
C ASP A 274 -8.11 -3.72 7.71
N ARG A 275 -8.71 -2.60 7.29
CA ARG A 275 -8.14 -1.25 7.40
C ARG A 275 -7.92 -0.79 8.85
N ALA A 276 -8.73 -1.23 9.81
CA ALA A 276 -8.59 -0.83 11.22
C ALA A 276 -7.41 -1.55 11.90
N GLN A 277 -7.23 -2.83 11.62
CA GLN A 277 -6.06 -3.60 12.03
C GLN A 277 -4.80 -3.10 11.31
N PHE A 278 -4.86 -2.84 10.00
CA PHE A 278 -3.76 -2.23 9.24
C PHE A 278 -3.31 -0.89 9.84
N ALA A 279 -4.24 0.01 10.18
CA ALA A 279 -3.91 1.29 10.80
C ALA A 279 -3.23 1.12 12.18
N SER A 280 -3.64 0.10 12.94
CA SER A 280 -3.03 -0.24 14.23
C SER A 280 -1.59 -0.76 14.06
N ASP A 281 -1.35 -1.61 13.05
CA ASP A 281 0.00 -2.08 12.70
C ASP A 281 0.89 -0.95 12.16
N LEU A 282 0.37 -0.07 11.30
CA LEU A 282 1.11 1.09 10.79
C LEU A 282 1.53 2.04 11.91
N ASN A 283 0.67 2.27 12.91
CA ASN A 283 1.02 3.09 14.08
C ASN A 283 2.12 2.44 14.93
N LEU A 284 2.14 1.10 15.04
CA LEU A 284 3.23 0.37 15.71
C LEU A 284 4.56 0.53 14.94
N MET A 285 4.56 0.36 13.62
CA MET A 285 5.78 0.52 12.79
C MET A 285 6.32 1.95 12.86
N LYS A 286 5.44 2.97 12.75
CA LYS A 286 5.83 4.38 12.92
C LYS A 286 6.42 4.66 14.30
N GLY A 287 5.85 4.08 15.36
CA GLY A 287 6.40 4.17 16.72
C GLY A 287 7.76 3.48 16.91
N GLN A 288 8.17 2.60 15.99
CA GLN A 288 9.46 1.91 16.00
C GLN A 288 10.49 2.56 15.06
N LEU A 289 10.05 3.31 14.03
CA LEU A 289 10.87 3.89 12.97
C LEU A 289 12.11 4.65 13.49
N GLN A 290 11.96 5.48 14.53
CA GLN A 290 13.09 6.23 15.11
C GLN A 290 14.23 5.31 15.57
N GLN A 291 13.93 4.20 16.24
CA GLN A 291 14.94 3.25 16.73
C GLN A 291 15.52 2.39 15.60
N VAL A 292 14.74 2.08 14.56
CA VAL A 292 15.25 1.39 13.36
C VAL A 292 16.22 2.29 12.60
N VAL A 293 15.87 3.57 12.40
CA VAL A 293 16.72 4.57 11.75
C VAL A 293 18.00 4.80 12.57
N ARG A 294 17.91 4.88 13.90
CA ARG A 294 19.06 4.91 14.81
C ARG A 294 20.02 3.72 14.56
N ASN A 295 19.47 2.50 14.47
CA ASN A 295 20.27 1.29 14.21
C ASN A 295 20.99 1.36 12.85
N TYR A 296 20.36 1.90 11.81
CA TYR A 296 21.01 2.06 10.50
C TYR A 296 22.11 3.12 10.50
N VAL A 297 21.93 4.27 11.18
CA VAL A 297 23.02 5.26 11.36
C VAL A 297 24.18 4.65 12.14
N GLN A 298 23.91 3.93 13.23
CA GLN A 298 24.94 3.23 14.02
C GLN A 298 25.69 2.21 13.16
N LYS A 299 24.99 1.32 12.43
CA LYS A 299 25.62 0.33 11.53
C LYS A 299 26.53 0.97 10.49
N ARG A 300 26.14 2.13 9.93
CA ARG A 300 26.96 2.89 8.98
C ARG A 300 28.15 3.58 9.65
N GLN A 301 27.98 4.09 10.86
CA GLN A 301 29.07 4.61 11.69
C GLN A 301 30.09 3.52 12.05
N ASP A 302 29.64 2.32 12.38
CA ASP A 302 30.50 1.19 12.73
C ASP A 302 31.26 0.66 11.51
N ALA A 303 30.66 0.71 10.32
CA ALA A 303 31.34 0.40 9.05
C ALA A 303 32.37 1.48 8.62
N ASN A 304 32.14 2.76 8.97
CA ASN A 304 33.08 3.85 8.71
C ASN A 304 34.18 3.97 9.79
N SER A 305 33.90 3.53 11.00
CA SER A 305 34.83 3.50 12.11
C SER A 305 35.75 2.29 11.96
N ASN A 306 37.06 2.52 11.81
CA ASN A 306 38.04 1.42 11.75
C ASN A 306 38.30 0.83 13.14
N MET A 307 37.24 0.29 13.74
CA MET A 307 37.10 -0.15 15.13
C MET A 307 37.26 -1.68 15.20
N PRO A 308 37.66 -2.26 16.36
CA PRO A 308 37.79 -3.71 16.48
C PRO A 308 36.45 -4.45 16.27
N PRO A 309 36.47 -5.73 15.86
CA PRO A 309 35.25 -6.52 15.68
C PRO A 309 34.36 -6.54 16.93
N VAL A 310 33.05 -6.52 16.72
CA VAL A 310 32.03 -6.54 17.79
C VAL A 310 32.25 -7.76 18.70
N ASP A 311 32.41 -7.52 19.99
CA ASP A 311 32.61 -8.59 20.97
C ASP A 311 31.28 -9.21 21.41
N GLY A 312 31.05 -10.45 20.98
CA GLY A 312 29.85 -11.23 21.33
C GLY A 312 29.65 -11.46 22.82
N ARG A 313 30.73 -11.42 23.63
CA ARG A 313 30.64 -11.49 25.09
C ARG A 313 29.99 -10.24 25.67
N THR A 314 30.41 -9.07 25.22
CA THR A 314 29.80 -7.78 25.59
C THR A 314 28.34 -7.73 25.14
N VAL A 315 28.04 -8.12 23.90
CA VAL A 315 26.64 -8.20 23.39
C VAL A 315 25.78 -9.09 24.28
N PHE A 316 26.27 -10.27 24.70
CA PHE A 316 25.56 -11.14 25.65
C PHE A 316 25.38 -10.50 27.03
N THR A 317 26.42 -9.87 27.58
CA THR A 317 26.38 -9.24 28.90
C THR A 317 25.33 -8.13 28.95
N ASP A 318 25.28 -7.26 27.95
CA ASP A 318 24.39 -6.10 28.00
C ASP A 318 22.93 -6.45 27.63
N ASN A 319 22.72 -7.44 26.75
CA ASN A 319 21.38 -7.77 26.23
C ASN A 319 20.74 -9.03 26.81
N CYS A 320 21.52 -10.01 27.29
CA CYS A 320 21.00 -11.33 27.61
C CYS A 320 21.20 -11.73 29.09
N SER A 321 22.30 -11.34 29.73
CA SER A 321 22.72 -11.90 31.03
C SER A 321 21.78 -11.58 32.20
N MET A 322 20.86 -10.62 32.06
CA MET A 322 19.82 -10.31 33.04
C MET A 322 18.82 -11.47 33.24
N CYS A 323 18.56 -12.25 32.18
CA CYS A 323 17.60 -13.36 32.18
C CYS A 323 18.24 -14.71 31.83
N HIS A 324 19.34 -14.71 31.09
CA HIS A 324 20.02 -15.90 30.58
C HIS A 324 21.36 -16.13 31.26
N ASN A 325 21.78 -17.38 31.37
CA ASN A 325 23.08 -17.77 31.91
C ASN A 325 23.94 -18.50 30.87
N ILE A 326 25.21 -18.72 31.21
CA ILE A 326 26.18 -19.51 30.44
C ILE A 326 26.89 -20.44 31.43
N GLY A 327 27.08 -21.71 31.05
CA GLY A 327 27.86 -22.70 31.79
C GLY A 327 27.27 -23.22 33.11
N ASN A 328 26.09 -22.74 33.53
CA ASN A 328 25.47 -23.10 34.82
C ASN A 328 24.27 -24.06 34.70
N GLY A 329 23.81 -24.35 33.48
CA GLY A 329 22.69 -25.25 33.21
C GLY A 329 21.31 -24.66 33.48
N GLY A 330 20.29 -25.50 33.28
CA GLY A 330 18.88 -25.15 33.40
C GLY A 330 18.25 -24.67 32.09
N THR A 331 16.99 -24.23 32.17
CA THR A 331 16.18 -23.80 31.02
C THR A 331 16.66 -22.49 30.38
N MET A 332 17.31 -21.61 31.16
CA MET A 332 17.75 -20.29 30.74
C MET A 332 19.22 -20.22 30.28
N ASP A 333 19.97 -21.33 30.36
CA ASP A 333 21.34 -21.41 29.84
C ASP A 333 21.34 -21.29 28.29
N LEU A 334 22.22 -20.47 27.71
CA LEU A 334 22.36 -20.30 26.25
C LEU A 334 23.64 -20.90 25.65
N THR A 335 24.45 -21.63 26.43
CA THR A 335 25.66 -22.33 25.97
C THR A 335 25.33 -23.34 24.87
N GLY A 336 25.98 -23.24 23.71
CA GLY A 336 25.74 -24.11 22.55
C GLY A 336 24.36 -23.91 21.91
N LYS A 337 23.83 -22.69 21.96
CA LYS A 337 22.50 -22.33 21.44
C LYS A 337 22.51 -21.06 20.58
N GLY A 338 23.66 -20.65 20.03
CA GLY A 338 23.81 -19.43 19.22
C GLY A 338 22.80 -19.36 18.07
N THR A 339 22.73 -20.37 17.21
CA THR A 339 21.73 -20.42 16.10
C THR A 339 20.27 -20.38 16.59
N LYS A 340 19.99 -20.87 17.80
CA LYS A 340 18.64 -20.83 18.42
C LYS A 340 18.33 -19.47 19.02
N ALA A 341 19.33 -18.78 19.56
CA ALA A 341 19.22 -17.38 19.98
C ALA A 341 19.02 -16.48 18.76
N GLN A 342 19.80 -16.67 17.70
CA GLN A 342 19.65 -16.01 16.40
C GLN A 342 18.22 -16.12 15.87
N ALA A 343 17.72 -17.34 15.67
CA ALA A 343 16.35 -17.57 15.19
C ALA A 343 15.26 -17.00 16.13
N LYS A 344 15.51 -16.94 17.45
CA LYS A 344 14.59 -16.31 18.40
C LYS A 344 14.61 -14.78 18.34
N ILE A 345 15.78 -14.17 18.19
CA ILE A 345 15.95 -12.71 18.11
C ILE A 345 15.38 -12.19 16.78
N SER A 346 15.71 -12.83 15.65
CA SER A 346 15.06 -12.56 14.36
C SER A 346 13.54 -12.82 14.37
N GLY A 347 13.07 -13.72 15.25
CA GLY A 347 11.66 -13.95 15.54
C GLY A 347 11.04 -13.02 16.62
N GLY A 348 11.66 -11.87 16.91
CA GLY A 348 11.10 -10.83 17.79
C GLY A 348 11.14 -11.10 19.29
N HIS A 349 12.05 -11.96 19.78
CA HIS A 349 12.08 -12.33 21.20
C HIS A 349 12.26 -11.13 22.16
N ASN A 350 11.22 -10.86 22.97
CA ASN A 350 11.17 -9.76 23.95
C ASN A 350 11.51 -8.37 23.34
N ASN A 351 11.13 -8.15 22.07
CA ASN A 351 11.42 -6.94 21.30
C ASN A 351 12.91 -6.53 21.24
N ARG A 352 13.84 -7.46 21.51
CA ARG A 352 15.26 -7.20 21.31
C ARG A 352 15.63 -7.38 19.84
N HIS A 353 16.14 -6.31 19.25
CA HIS A 353 16.75 -6.30 17.92
C HIS A 353 18.25 -6.10 18.09
N LEU A 354 19.04 -6.93 17.43
CA LEU A 354 20.49 -6.76 17.27
C LEU A 354 20.81 -6.54 15.79
N THR A 355 21.92 -5.90 15.47
CA THR A 355 22.45 -5.86 14.09
C THR A 355 22.94 -7.25 13.65
N ALA A 356 23.13 -7.45 12.35
CA ALA A 356 23.65 -8.72 11.81
C ALA A 356 25.02 -9.08 12.42
N ASP A 357 25.86 -8.08 12.65
CA ASP A 357 27.22 -8.24 13.15
C ASP A 357 27.25 -8.54 14.66
N GLU A 358 26.44 -7.82 15.46
CA GLU A 358 26.20 -8.18 16.87
C GLU A 358 25.58 -9.57 17.02
N LEU A 359 24.64 -9.94 16.14
CA LEU A 359 23.95 -11.23 16.20
C LEU A 359 24.88 -12.38 15.79
N THR A 360 25.79 -12.15 14.86
CA THR A 360 26.85 -13.09 14.47
C THR A 360 27.88 -13.24 15.59
N ALA A 361 28.33 -12.12 16.17
CA ALA A 361 29.24 -12.12 17.32
C ALA A 361 28.63 -12.83 18.53
N LEU A 362 27.38 -12.52 18.89
CA LEU A 362 26.62 -13.18 19.95
C LEU A 362 26.50 -14.69 19.67
N THR A 363 26.19 -15.08 18.43
CA THR A 363 26.11 -16.50 18.03
C THR A 363 27.44 -17.22 18.29
N GLY A 364 28.55 -16.65 17.81
CA GLY A 364 29.90 -17.20 18.04
C GLY A 364 30.29 -17.29 19.52
N TYR A 365 29.93 -16.30 20.33
CA TYR A 365 30.18 -16.32 21.78
C TYR A 365 29.29 -17.34 22.51
N LEU A 366 28.01 -17.48 22.14
CA LEU A 366 27.10 -18.45 22.75
C LEU A 366 27.52 -19.90 22.45
N ASP A 367 28.04 -20.15 21.25
CA ASP A 367 28.49 -21.48 20.83
C ASP A 367 29.94 -21.80 21.26
N ASN A 368 30.77 -20.80 21.56
CA ASN A 368 32.10 -20.97 22.15
C ASN A 368 32.48 -19.89 23.19
N PRO A 369 31.87 -19.90 24.41
CA PRO A 369 32.09 -18.86 25.42
C PRO A 369 33.46 -18.91 26.12
N GLY A 370 34.39 -19.75 25.66
CA GLY A 370 35.77 -19.88 26.15
C GLY A 370 36.87 -19.56 25.13
N GLY A 371 36.51 -19.20 23.89
CA GLY A 371 37.47 -18.92 22.82
C GLY A 371 38.16 -17.56 22.96
N ALA A 372 39.48 -17.52 22.76
CA ALA A 372 40.22 -16.28 22.53
C ALA A 372 40.17 -15.88 21.04
N THR A 373 40.18 -14.57 20.76
CA THR A 373 39.95 -14.02 19.41
C THR A 373 41.12 -14.24 18.43
N PRO A 374 40.84 -14.69 17.19
CA PRO A 374 41.78 -14.57 16.08
C PRO A 374 41.90 -13.10 15.58
N PRO A 375 43.07 -12.66 15.07
CA PRO A 375 43.27 -11.31 14.56
C PRO A 375 42.82 -11.15 13.08
N GLY A 376 42.38 -9.94 12.71
CA GLY A 376 41.97 -9.61 11.34
C GLY A 376 42.99 -8.76 10.55
N ASN A 377 42.94 -8.88 9.22
CA ASN A 377 43.55 -8.01 8.19
C ASN A 377 42.97 -8.49 6.83
N GLY A 378 42.77 -7.72 5.76
CA GLY A 378 42.92 -6.28 5.50
C GLY A 378 42.59 -6.02 4.02
N SER A 379 42.18 -4.80 3.65
CA SER A 379 41.67 -4.51 2.29
C SER A 379 42.76 -4.56 1.20
N GLY A 380 42.42 -5.08 0.01
CA GLY A 380 43.26 -5.11 -1.19
C GLY A 380 42.40 -5.20 -2.45
N ASN A 381 42.71 -4.38 -3.47
CA ASN A 381 41.85 -4.18 -4.64
C ASN A 381 42.40 -4.92 -5.90
N ASN A 382 41.54 -5.10 -6.91
CA ASN A 382 41.78 -5.70 -8.24
C ASN A 382 42.00 -7.23 -8.33
N GLY A 383 40.93 -7.92 -8.73
CA GLY A 383 40.92 -8.87 -9.87
C GLY A 383 41.93 -10.03 -9.92
N GLY A 384 41.53 -11.20 -9.42
CA GLY A 384 42.21 -12.47 -9.70
C GLY A 384 41.38 -13.68 -9.24
N ASN A 385 41.16 -14.66 -10.13
CA ASN A 385 40.47 -15.91 -9.80
C ASN A 385 41.40 -16.88 -9.07
N MET A 386 41.16 -17.16 -7.79
CA MET A 386 41.65 -18.36 -7.09
C MET A 386 40.58 -18.90 -6.12
N PRO A 387 40.48 -20.24 -5.93
CA PRO A 387 39.48 -20.84 -5.03
C PRO A 387 39.81 -20.65 -3.55
N ALA A 388 38.77 -20.64 -2.70
CA ALA A 388 38.92 -20.65 -1.25
C ALA A 388 39.26 -22.06 -0.71
N ASP A 389 40.02 -22.11 0.40
CA ASP A 389 40.47 -23.35 1.03
C ASP A 389 39.31 -24.15 1.63
N GLY A 390 39.13 -25.39 1.15
CA GLY A 390 38.11 -26.34 1.59
C GLY A 390 38.08 -26.62 3.10
N THR A 391 39.24 -26.59 3.77
CA THR A 391 39.34 -26.79 5.22
C THR A 391 38.73 -25.62 5.99
N THR A 392 38.97 -24.39 5.52
CA THR A 392 38.40 -23.15 6.06
C THR A 392 36.91 -23.06 5.75
N LEU A 393 36.51 -23.43 4.52
CA LEU A 393 35.11 -23.50 4.12
C LEU A 393 34.33 -24.50 4.99
N TYR A 394 34.85 -25.71 5.25
CA TYR A 394 34.19 -26.68 6.14
C TYR A 394 34.12 -26.17 7.59
N ALA A 395 35.20 -25.58 8.10
CA ALA A 395 35.27 -25.06 9.46
C ALA A 395 34.20 -23.98 9.72
N ASN A 396 34.03 -23.04 8.77
CA ASN A 396 33.09 -21.94 8.90
C ASN A 396 31.63 -22.36 8.68
N ASN A 397 31.37 -23.31 7.77
CA ASN A 397 30.02 -23.59 7.28
C ASN A 397 29.38 -24.88 7.83
N CYS A 398 30.20 -25.86 8.26
CA CYS A 398 29.72 -27.22 8.53
C CYS A 398 30.11 -27.75 9.91
N ALA A 399 31.28 -27.34 10.45
CA ALA A 399 31.84 -27.94 11.66
C ALA A 399 30.93 -27.80 12.91
N GLY A 400 30.19 -26.69 13.04
CA GLY A 400 29.27 -26.47 14.16
C GLY A 400 28.13 -27.50 14.26
N CYS A 401 27.68 -28.07 13.14
CA CYS A 401 26.61 -29.07 13.10
C CYS A 401 27.13 -30.51 12.95
N HIS A 402 28.38 -30.71 12.55
CA HIS A 402 28.90 -32.03 12.15
C HIS A 402 30.17 -32.47 12.88
N GLY A 403 30.80 -31.61 13.68
CA GLY A 403 32.11 -31.82 14.30
C GLY A 403 33.23 -31.20 13.47
N GLY A 404 34.37 -30.89 14.11
CA GLY A 404 35.59 -30.44 13.41
C GLY A 404 36.06 -31.49 12.39
N LEU A 405 36.87 -31.10 11.40
CA LEU A 405 37.18 -31.92 10.23
C LEU A 405 37.64 -33.35 10.60
N ASP A 406 38.61 -33.46 11.50
CA ASP A 406 39.19 -34.73 12.01
C ASP A 406 38.20 -35.59 12.83
N THR A 407 37.07 -35.03 13.23
CA THR A 407 36.02 -35.67 14.05
C THR A 407 34.65 -35.66 13.36
N SER A 408 34.60 -35.37 12.07
CA SER A 408 33.36 -35.12 11.35
C SER A 408 32.47 -36.36 11.24
N SER A 409 31.22 -36.21 11.70
CA SER A 409 30.13 -37.16 11.45
C SER A 409 29.70 -37.26 9.96
N LYS A 410 30.41 -36.56 9.06
CA LYS A 410 30.24 -36.52 7.60
C LYS A 410 31.57 -36.70 6.84
N ALA A 411 32.63 -37.21 7.48
CA ALA A 411 33.89 -37.53 6.82
C ALA A 411 33.68 -38.41 5.56
N GLY A 412 34.48 -38.18 4.52
CA GLY A 412 34.42 -38.89 3.24
C GLY A 412 33.21 -38.58 2.34
N ARG A 413 32.42 -37.53 2.61
CA ARG A 413 31.29 -37.14 1.75
C ARG A 413 31.76 -36.35 0.52
N GLY A 414 31.50 -36.91 -0.67
CA GLY A 414 31.80 -36.27 -1.95
C GLY A 414 30.87 -35.09 -2.28
N ALA A 415 31.34 -34.18 -3.14
CA ALA A 415 30.73 -32.88 -3.42
C ALA A 415 29.25 -32.95 -3.80
N ALA A 416 28.86 -33.85 -4.71
CA ALA A 416 27.48 -34.02 -5.13
C ALA A 416 26.53 -34.42 -3.98
N ALA A 417 27.03 -35.16 -2.98
CA ALA A 417 26.24 -35.53 -1.80
C ALA A 417 26.14 -34.39 -0.77
N ILE A 418 27.10 -33.45 -0.77
CA ILE A 418 27.03 -32.22 0.03
C ILE A 418 26.07 -31.24 -0.65
N GLN A 419 26.23 -31.00 -1.95
CA GLN A 419 25.34 -30.16 -2.75
C GLN A 419 23.89 -30.64 -2.65
N ALA A 420 23.61 -31.93 -2.86
CA ALA A 420 22.27 -32.48 -2.71
C ALA A 420 21.72 -32.34 -1.28
N ALA A 421 22.56 -32.39 -0.23
CA ALA A 421 22.12 -32.13 1.13
C ALA A 421 21.74 -30.65 1.36
N ILE A 422 22.48 -29.71 0.74
CA ILE A 422 22.19 -28.27 0.75
C ILE A 422 20.89 -27.99 0.00
N ASP A 423 20.80 -28.44 -1.26
CA ASP A 423 19.66 -28.19 -2.18
C ASP A 423 18.34 -28.74 -1.62
N ASN A 424 18.38 -29.93 -1.01
CA ASN A 424 17.20 -30.55 -0.37
C ASN A 424 17.00 -30.10 1.09
N ASN A 425 17.71 -29.07 1.56
CA ASN A 425 17.64 -28.54 2.93
C ASN A 425 17.81 -29.62 4.03
N THR A 426 18.61 -30.66 3.76
CA THR A 426 18.70 -31.87 4.60
C THR A 426 19.30 -31.50 5.97
N GLY A 427 18.50 -31.64 7.04
CA GLY A 427 18.91 -31.21 8.37
C GLY A 427 19.01 -29.69 8.58
N GLY A 428 18.46 -28.89 7.66
CA GLY A 428 18.48 -27.42 7.72
C GLY A 428 19.59 -26.74 6.92
N MET A 429 20.26 -27.44 6.01
CA MET A 429 21.46 -26.95 5.30
C MET A 429 21.24 -25.90 4.20
N ASN A 430 20.01 -25.46 3.91
CA ASN A 430 19.72 -24.52 2.80
C ASN A 430 20.42 -23.14 2.94
N PHE A 431 20.86 -22.74 4.13
CA PHE A 431 21.67 -21.52 4.30
C PHE A 431 23.04 -21.57 3.59
N LEU A 432 23.46 -22.75 3.15
CA LEU A 432 24.70 -22.99 2.39
C LEU A 432 24.49 -22.99 0.86
N SER A 433 23.27 -22.71 0.37
CA SER A 433 22.96 -22.65 -1.07
C SER A 433 23.66 -21.51 -1.83
N SER A 434 24.35 -20.63 -1.10
CA SER A 434 25.26 -19.60 -1.62
C SER A 434 26.65 -20.12 -1.98
N LEU A 435 27.06 -21.30 -1.49
CA LEU A 435 28.35 -21.91 -1.84
C LEU A 435 28.35 -22.37 -3.30
N THR A 436 29.38 -22.01 -4.05
CA THR A 436 29.54 -22.51 -5.43
C THR A 436 29.92 -23.98 -5.46
N ALA A 437 29.61 -24.68 -6.56
CA ALA A 437 30.01 -26.07 -6.75
C ALA A 437 31.53 -26.31 -6.56
N THR A 438 32.37 -25.32 -6.85
CA THR A 438 33.83 -25.35 -6.62
C THR A 438 34.20 -25.32 -5.13
N GLU A 439 33.47 -24.53 -4.33
CA GLU A 439 33.65 -24.45 -2.88
C GLU A 439 33.10 -25.70 -2.20
N VAL A 440 31.95 -26.21 -2.65
CA VAL A 440 31.39 -27.50 -2.20
C VAL A 440 32.30 -28.68 -2.57
N GLN A 441 32.97 -28.65 -3.73
CA GLN A 441 34.03 -29.60 -4.07
C GLN A 441 35.23 -29.47 -3.13
N SER A 442 35.67 -28.24 -2.84
CA SER A 442 36.80 -28.02 -1.91
C SER A 442 36.48 -28.53 -0.49
N ILE A 443 35.25 -28.32 -0.01
CA ILE A 443 34.75 -28.90 1.26
C ILE A 443 34.79 -30.43 1.23
N ALA A 444 34.39 -31.04 0.11
CA ALA A 444 34.40 -32.50 -0.04
C ALA A 444 35.83 -33.07 -0.07
N ASP A 445 36.76 -32.41 -0.75
CA ASP A 445 38.17 -32.81 -0.82
C ASP A 445 38.84 -32.71 0.56
N ALA A 446 38.50 -31.67 1.34
CA ALA A 446 38.89 -31.55 2.74
C ALA A 446 38.28 -32.66 3.62
N LEU A 447 36.99 -32.99 3.45
CA LEU A 447 36.33 -34.09 4.16
C LEU A 447 36.84 -35.48 3.77
N ALA A 448 37.44 -35.63 2.60
CA ALA A 448 38.19 -36.82 2.17
C ALA A 448 39.63 -36.85 2.74
N GLY A 449 40.07 -35.81 3.45
CA GLY A 449 41.40 -35.71 4.06
C GLY A 449 42.52 -35.32 3.10
N ASN A 450 42.20 -34.78 1.91
CA ASN A 450 43.18 -34.56 0.84
C ASN A 450 43.66 -33.10 0.74
N SER A 451 44.53 -32.69 1.67
CA SER A 451 45.01 -31.31 1.80
C SER A 451 46.12 -30.92 0.79
N ASN A 452 45.88 -31.10 -0.52
CA ASN A 452 46.45 -30.30 -1.64
C ASN A 452 45.99 -30.83 -3.01
N GLY A 453 45.72 -29.92 -3.96
CA GLY A 453 45.27 -30.28 -5.31
C GLY A 453 46.40 -30.48 -6.33
N SER A 454 46.31 -31.54 -7.14
CA SER A 454 46.90 -31.61 -8.49
C SER A 454 46.19 -32.68 -9.33
N GLY A 455 46.27 -32.59 -10.66
CA GLY A 455 45.36 -33.30 -11.56
C GLY A 455 45.82 -34.67 -12.07
N ASN A 456 44.83 -35.56 -12.21
CA ASN A 456 44.70 -36.64 -13.21
C ASN A 456 45.73 -37.80 -13.25
N GLY A 457 45.24 -39.05 -13.20
CA GLY A 457 45.89 -40.18 -13.88
C GLY A 457 46.23 -41.44 -13.07
N GLY A 458 45.23 -42.22 -12.66
CA GLY A 458 45.22 -43.70 -12.49
C GLY A 458 46.41 -44.45 -11.83
N GLY A 459 46.15 -45.18 -10.74
CA GLY A 459 47.06 -46.17 -10.16
C GLY A 459 46.45 -46.98 -9.01
N ASN A 460 46.59 -48.31 -9.02
CA ASN A 460 45.85 -49.24 -8.15
C ASN A 460 46.36 -49.41 -6.71
N ASN A 461 45.40 -49.73 -5.82
CA ASN A 461 45.46 -50.62 -4.64
C ASN A 461 46.08 -50.17 -3.30
N GLY A 462 45.25 -50.32 -2.25
CA GLY A 462 45.71 -50.69 -0.89
C GLY A 462 44.74 -50.34 0.25
N GLY A 463 43.66 -51.11 0.47
CA GLY A 463 42.68 -50.80 1.53
C GLY A 463 41.81 -51.99 1.97
N SER A 464 40.65 -52.16 1.34
CA SER A 464 39.71 -53.26 1.57
C SER A 464 38.92 -53.56 0.28
N MET A 465 38.32 -54.74 0.16
CA MET A 465 37.50 -55.09 -1.01
C MET A 465 36.18 -54.31 -1.02
N PRO A 466 35.81 -53.62 -2.12
CA PRO A 466 34.43 -53.29 -2.38
C PRO A 466 33.65 -54.57 -2.75
N ALA A 467 32.36 -54.62 -2.47
CA ALA A 467 31.50 -55.70 -2.96
C ALA A 467 31.29 -55.54 -4.48
N ASP A 468 31.42 -56.64 -5.22
CA ASP A 468 31.30 -56.67 -6.68
C ASP A 468 29.87 -56.27 -7.10
N GLY A 469 29.77 -55.21 -7.90
CA GLY A 469 28.51 -54.68 -8.43
C GLY A 469 27.65 -55.70 -9.17
N THR A 470 28.28 -56.67 -9.85
CA THR A 470 27.58 -57.75 -10.55
C THR A 470 26.92 -58.72 -9.57
N THR A 471 27.61 -59.01 -8.46
CA THR A 471 27.11 -59.85 -7.36
C THR A 471 26.03 -59.12 -6.56
N LEU A 472 26.23 -57.83 -6.29
CA LEU A 472 25.25 -56.97 -5.62
C LEU A 472 23.94 -56.85 -6.42
N TYR A 473 24.01 -56.57 -7.73
CA TYR A 473 22.83 -56.55 -8.60
C TYR A 473 22.17 -57.93 -8.66
N GLY A 474 22.96 -59.01 -8.78
CA GLY A 474 22.46 -60.39 -8.79
C GLY A 474 21.67 -60.77 -7.53
N ALA A 475 22.13 -60.32 -6.36
CA ALA A 475 21.48 -60.59 -5.07
C ALA A 475 20.27 -59.68 -4.78
N ASN A 476 20.30 -58.42 -5.22
CA ASN A 476 19.37 -57.38 -4.76
C ASN A 476 18.39 -56.85 -5.84
N CYS A 477 18.71 -57.01 -7.12
CA CYS A 477 17.97 -56.34 -8.21
C CYS A 477 17.41 -57.34 -9.24
N ALA A 478 18.15 -58.42 -9.52
CA ALA A 478 17.84 -59.32 -10.64
C ALA A 478 16.46 -60.02 -10.54
N GLY A 479 15.97 -60.24 -9.31
CA GLY A 479 14.64 -60.84 -9.07
C GLY A 479 13.45 -59.99 -9.55
N CYS A 480 13.64 -58.68 -9.75
CA CYS A 480 12.61 -57.75 -10.22
C CYS A 480 12.95 -57.08 -11.56
N HIS A 481 14.24 -56.92 -11.87
CA HIS A 481 14.70 -56.17 -13.06
C HIS A 481 15.27 -57.06 -14.18
N GLY A 482 15.26 -58.38 -14.02
CA GLY A 482 15.91 -59.32 -14.94
C GLY A 482 17.41 -59.45 -14.66
N ASP A 483 18.08 -60.42 -15.29
CA ASP A 483 19.52 -60.61 -15.11
C ASP A 483 20.33 -59.37 -15.58
N LEU A 484 21.59 -59.28 -15.17
CA LEU A 484 22.40 -58.08 -15.43
C LEU A 484 22.63 -57.83 -16.93
N ALA A 485 22.68 -58.90 -17.73
CA ALA A 485 22.92 -58.82 -19.17
C ALA A 485 21.69 -58.33 -19.95
N ASN A 486 20.47 -58.65 -19.48
CA ASN A 486 19.20 -58.34 -20.13
C ASN A 486 18.30 -57.45 -19.24
N THR A 487 18.90 -56.64 -18.38
CA THR A 487 18.19 -55.81 -17.40
C THR A 487 17.22 -54.84 -18.08
N VAL A 488 16.02 -54.68 -17.52
CA VAL A 488 15.00 -53.74 -18.02
C VAL A 488 15.28 -52.27 -17.64
N LYS A 489 16.42 -51.99 -16.98
CA LYS A 489 16.89 -50.64 -16.63
C LYS A 489 18.42 -50.48 -16.85
N PRO A 490 18.90 -50.57 -18.11
CA PRO A 490 20.32 -50.35 -18.43
C PRO A 490 20.74 -48.90 -18.17
N GLY A 491 22.04 -48.68 -17.94
CA GLY A 491 22.67 -47.36 -17.88
C GLY A 491 22.16 -46.39 -16.81
N ARG A 492 21.45 -46.83 -15.76
CA ARG A 492 21.00 -45.96 -14.66
C ARG A 492 22.17 -45.60 -13.75
N THR A 493 22.30 -44.33 -13.41
CA THR A 493 23.40 -43.84 -12.55
C THR A 493 23.17 -44.19 -11.08
N SER A 494 24.24 -44.20 -10.28
CA SER A 494 24.17 -44.43 -8.84
C SER A 494 23.20 -43.47 -8.13
N THR A 495 23.19 -42.20 -8.53
CA THR A 495 22.21 -41.19 -8.06
C THR A 495 20.77 -41.57 -8.38
N GLN A 496 20.50 -42.10 -9.59
CA GLN A 496 19.15 -42.54 -9.98
C GLN A 496 18.71 -43.79 -9.21
N ILE A 497 19.62 -44.74 -8.97
CA ILE A 497 19.34 -45.94 -8.19
C ILE A 497 19.11 -45.58 -6.72
N GLN A 498 19.96 -44.71 -6.13
CA GLN A 498 19.80 -44.23 -4.76
C GLN A 498 18.46 -43.49 -4.58
N ALA A 499 18.12 -42.56 -5.47
CA ALA A 499 16.85 -41.84 -5.41
C ALA A 499 15.63 -42.77 -5.49
N ALA A 500 15.72 -43.88 -6.25
CA ALA A 500 14.68 -44.90 -6.32
C ALA A 500 14.58 -45.74 -5.03
N ILE A 501 15.70 -46.04 -4.36
CA ILE A 501 15.73 -46.70 -3.04
C ILE A 501 15.11 -45.77 -1.98
N ASP A 502 15.58 -44.52 -1.91
CA ASP A 502 15.15 -43.52 -0.93
C ASP A 502 13.66 -43.18 -1.06
N SER A 503 13.15 -43.14 -2.29
CA SER A 503 11.73 -42.93 -2.60
C SER A 503 10.87 -44.20 -2.50
N ASN A 504 11.47 -45.37 -2.20
CA ASN A 504 10.83 -46.68 -2.23
C ASN A 504 10.14 -47.02 -3.58
N THR A 505 10.67 -46.48 -4.69
CA THR A 505 10.12 -46.65 -6.03
C THR A 505 10.06 -48.12 -6.42
N GLY A 506 8.90 -48.61 -6.87
CA GLY A 506 8.71 -50.03 -7.18
C GLY A 506 8.89 -51.00 -6.00
N GLY A 507 8.96 -50.49 -4.77
CA GLY A 507 9.26 -51.27 -3.57
C GLY A 507 10.75 -51.40 -3.25
N MET A 508 11.65 -50.64 -3.88
CA MET A 508 13.11 -50.74 -3.68
C MET A 508 13.62 -50.35 -2.28
N GLY A 509 12.78 -49.81 -1.39
CA GLY A 509 13.18 -49.28 -0.09
C GLY A 509 13.75 -50.29 0.92
N TYR A 510 13.60 -51.60 0.69
CA TYR A 510 14.31 -52.63 1.48
C TYR A 510 15.83 -52.63 1.24
N LEU A 511 16.28 -52.03 0.13
CA LEU A 511 17.69 -51.83 -0.23
C LEU A 511 18.33 -50.61 0.44
N SER A 512 17.61 -49.89 1.31
CA SER A 512 18.11 -48.74 2.09
C SER A 512 19.29 -49.05 3.04
N ASN A 513 19.64 -50.34 3.19
CA ASN A 513 20.83 -50.79 3.91
C ASN A 513 22.10 -50.90 3.03
N LEU A 514 21.99 -50.77 1.70
CA LEU A 514 23.15 -50.71 0.81
C LEU A 514 23.89 -49.38 1.00
N THR A 515 25.21 -49.43 1.09
CA THR A 515 26.04 -48.23 1.12
C THR A 515 26.10 -47.56 -0.27
N MET A 516 26.39 -46.26 -0.30
CA MET A 516 26.53 -45.52 -1.56
C MET A 516 27.65 -46.10 -2.46
N GLN A 517 28.65 -46.79 -1.89
CA GLN A 517 29.71 -47.48 -2.64
C GLN A 517 29.19 -48.77 -3.29
N GLU A 518 28.28 -49.50 -2.63
CA GLU A 518 27.60 -50.67 -3.20
C GLU A 518 26.59 -50.25 -4.28
N VAL A 519 25.85 -49.15 -4.07
CA VAL A 519 24.95 -48.57 -5.08
C VAL A 519 25.75 -48.03 -6.29
N GLN A 520 26.94 -47.46 -6.07
CA GLN A 520 27.86 -47.10 -7.15
C GLN A 520 28.36 -48.33 -7.90
N ALA A 521 28.80 -49.38 -7.20
CA ALA A 521 29.23 -50.62 -7.84
C ALA A 521 28.11 -51.27 -8.67
N ILE A 522 26.85 -51.27 -8.18
CA ILE A 522 25.69 -51.72 -8.96
C ILE A 522 25.53 -50.89 -10.24
N ALA A 523 25.61 -49.55 -10.16
CA ALA A 523 25.50 -48.68 -11.32
C ALA A 523 26.62 -48.90 -12.36
N ASP A 524 27.86 -49.02 -11.89
CA ASP A 524 29.05 -49.28 -12.73
C ASP A 524 29.00 -50.66 -13.41
N ALA A 525 28.24 -51.60 -12.83
CA ALA A 525 28.04 -52.94 -13.38
C ALA A 525 26.88 -53.04 -14.41
N LEU A 526 26.00 -52.04 -14.49
CA LEU A 526 24.89 -52.05 -15.46
C LEU A 526 25.43 -51.95 -16.90
N PRO A 527 24.86 -52.69 -17.87
CA PRO A 527 25.18 -52.48 -19.27
C PRO A 527 24.83 -51.04 -19.68
N ALA A 528 25.71 -50.41 -20.46
CA ALA A 528 25.53 -49.06 -20.93
C ALA A 528 24.20 -48.90 -21.69
N ALA A 529 23.52 -47.77 -21.49
CA ALA A 529 22.33 -47.44 -22.25
C ALA A 529 22.66 -47.37 -23.77
N PRO A 530 21.74 -47.78 -24.66
CA PRO A 530 21.92 -47.60 -26.10
C PRO A 530 22.22 -46.13 -26.43
N PRO A 531 23.21 -45.83 -27.30
CA PRO A 531 23.56 -44.45 -27.62
C PRO A 531 22.41 -43.77 -28.36
N VAL A 532 21.80 -42.77 -27.74
CA VAL A 532 20.82 -41.89 -28.37
C VAL A 532 21.52 -40.82 -29.20
N ASP A 533 21.11 -40.68 -30.45
CA ASP A 533 21.62 -39.69 -31.39
C ASP A 533 20.95 -38.33 -31.14
N PRO A 534 21.69 -37.29 -30.72
CA PRO A 534 21.13 -35.98 -30.40
C PRO A 534 20.68 -35.18 -31.65
N THR A 535 20.75 -35.75 -32.85
CA THR A 535 20.25 -35.14 -34.10
C THR A 535 18.89 -35.69 -34.56
N LEU A 536 18.37 -36.73 -33.88
CA LEU A 536 17.02 -37.26 -34.11
C LEU A 536 16.02 -36.67 -33.09
N PRO A 537 14.73 -36.50 -33.47
CA PRO A 537 13.70 -36.06 -32.52
C PRO A 537 13.48 -37.12 -31.42
N PRO A 538 13.03 -36.73 -30.20
CA PRO A 538 12.90 -37.65 -29.08
C PRO A 538 11.94 -38.82 -29.39
N ASP A 539 12.38 -40.06 -29.14
CA ASP A 539 11.54 -41.24 -29.30
C ASP A 539 10.58 -41.40 -28.11
N GLY A 540 9.35 -40.93 -28.28
CA GLY A 540 8.27 -41.06 -27.31
C GLY A 540 7.94 -42.50 -26.90
N ILE A 541 8.18 -43.48 -27.79
CA ILE A 541 7.96 -44.90 -27.49
C ILE A 541 9.03 -45.38 -26.51
N ALA A 542 10.30 -45.04 -26.74
CA ALA A 542 11.38 -45.33 -25.80
C ALA A 542 11.18 -44.62 -24.45
N LEU A 543 10.85 -43.32 -24.48
CA LEU A 543 10.61 -42.50 -23.29
C LEU A 543 9.47 -43.04 -22.42
N TYR A 544 8.30 -43.31 -23.00
CA TYR A 544 7.17 -43.87 -22.26
C TYR A 544 7.51 -45.23 -21.64
N ASN A 545 8.17 -46.13 -22.38
CA ASN A 545 8.52 -47.45 -21.85
C ASN A 545 9.60 -47.39 -20.76
N ASN A 546 10.49 -46.39 -20.80
CA ASN A 546 11.52 -46.19 -19.80
C ASN A 546 10.98 -45.54 -18.51
N GLU A 547 10.17 -44.50 -18.59
CA GLU A 547 9.77 -43.70 -17.41
C GLU A 547 8.31 -43.88 -16.97
N CYS A 548 7.37 -44.24 -17.87
CA CYS A 548 5.93 -44.28 -17.56
C CYS A 548 5.36 -45.70 -17.40
N ALA A 549 5.84 -46.66 -18.20
CA ALA A 549 5.22 -47.99 -18.31
C ALA A 549 5.22 -48.82 -17.02
N GLY A 550 6.15 -48.55 -16.10
CA GLY A 550 6.23 -49.24 -14.80
C GLY A 550 5.03 -48.99 -13.88
N CYS A 551 4.36 -47.84 -14.02
CA CYS A 551 3.16 -47.48 -13.24
C CYS A 551 1.87 -47.55 -14.06
N HIS A 552 1.95 -47.35 -15.39
CA HIS A 552 0.77 -47.25 -16.25
C HIS A 552 0.52 -48.44 -17.17
N GLY A 553 1.40 -49.43 -17.20
CA GLY A 553 1.38 -50.55 -18.14
C GLY A 553 2.14 -50.23 -19.43
N ASN A 554 2.53 -51.27 -20.18
CA ASN A 554 3.28 -51.11 -21.44
C ASN A 554 2.51 -50.25 -22.46
N LEU A 555 3.22 -49.60 -23.38
CA LEU A 555 2.62 -48.58 -24.27
C LEU A 555 1.38 -49.09 -25.01
N ALA A 556 1.43 -50.34 -25.52
CA ALA A 556 0.33 -50.95 -26.26
C ALA A 556 -0.95 -51.22 -25.44
N ASN A 557 -0.86 -51.27 -24.11
CA ASN A 557 -1.99 -51.56 -23.20
C ASN A 557 -2.02 -50.58 -22.02
N THR A 558 -1.61 -49.33 -22.26
CA THR A 558 -1.55 -48.31 -21.21
C THR A 558 -2.92 -48.06 -20.57
N SER A 559 -2.92 -47.86 -19.25
CA SER A 559 -4.07 -47.39 -18.47
C SER A 559 -4.39 -45.90 -18.66
N LYS A 560 -3.60 -45.18 -19.47
CA LYS A 560 -3.71 -43.75 -19.77
C LYS A 560 -3.54 -43.44 -21.28
N PRO A 561 -4.32 -44.07 -22.18
CA PRO A 561 -4.21 -43.80 -23.61
C PRO A 561 -4.74 -42.39 -23.95
N GLY A 562 -4.28 -41.82 -25.07
CA GLY A 562 -4.80 -40.55 -25.59
C GLY A 562 -4.65 -39.32 -24.69
N ARG A 563 -3.62 -39.24 -23.84
CA ARG A 563 -3.35 -38.05 -23.01
C ARG A 563 -2.52 -37.03 -23.78
N THR A 564 -2.90 -35.76 -23.72
CA THR A 564 -2.17 -34.67 -24.35
C THR A 564 -0.89 -34.34 -23.57
N ALA A 565 0.05 -33.63 -24.20
CA ALA A 565 1.22 -33.11 -23.50
C ALA A 565 0.85 -32.21 -22.30
N ALA A 566 -0.28 -31.49 -22.40
CA ALA A 566 -0.81 -30.67 -21.31
C ALA A 566 -1.42 -31.51 -20.16
N ASP A 567 -2.11 -32.62 -20.45
CA ASP A 567 -2.56 -33.58 -19.42
C ASP A 567 -1.36 -34.15 -18.63
N ILE A 568 -0.29 -34.50 -19.35
CA ILE A 568 0.90 -35.13 -18.79
C ILE A 568 1.69 -34.12 -17.97
N GLN A 569 1.98 -32.94 -18.53
CA GLN A 569 2.64 -31.83 -17.83
C GLN A 569 1.88 -31.46 -16.55
N GLY A 570 0.57 -31.20 -16.65
CA GLY A 570 -0.26 -30.85 -15.50
C GLY A 570 -0.33 -31.96 -14.43
N ALA A 571 -0.20 -33.23 -14.81
CA ALA A 571 -0.08 -34.34 -13.85
C ALA A 571 1.30 -34.41 -13.18
N ILE A 572 2.38 -34.04 -13.86
CA ILE A 572 3.73 -33.92 -13.29
C ILE A 572 3.78 -32.73 -12.33
N ASP A 573 3.33 -31.55 -12.77
CA ASP A 573 3.35 -30.29 -12.02
C ASP A 573 2.54 -30.37 -10.71
N THR A 574 1.40 -31.06 -10.74
CA THR A 574 0.57 -31.31 -9.55
C THR A 574 0.96 -32.57 -8.77
N ASN A 575 2.05 -33.25 -9.16
CA ASN A 575 2.52 -34.53 -8.60
C ASN A 575 1.41 -35.61 -8.50
N ARG A 576 0.50 -35.61 -9.48
CA ARG A 576 -0.75 -36.38 -9.47
C ARG A 576 -0.44 -37.87 -9.56
N GLY A 577 -0.68 -38.60 -8.46
CA GLY A 577 -0.33 -40.02 -8.37
C GLY A 577 1.16 -40.30 -8.25
N GLY A 578 1.97 -39.32 -7.84
CA GLY A 578 3.42 -39.46 -7.66
C GLY A 578 4.26 -39.17 -8.90
N MET A 579 3.70 -38.53 -9.94
CA MET A 579 4.41 -38.28 -11.21
C MET A 579 5.49 -37.17 -11.15
N GLY A 580 5.65 -36.46 -10.03
CA GLY A 580 6.52 -35.28 -9.94
C GLY A 580 8.02 -35.54 -10.16
N TYR A 581 8.50 -36.79 -10.00
CA TYR A 581 9.90 -37.14 -10.32
C TYR A 581 10.21 -37.04 -11.83
N LEU A 582 9.18 -36.98 -12.68
CA LEU A 582 9.30 -36.78 -14.13
C LEU A 582 9.51 -35.30 -14.52
N GLY A 583 9.56 -34.37 -13.55
CA GLY A 583 9.76 -32.93 -13.79
C GLY A 583 11.09 -32.53 -14.45
N ASN A 584 11.98 -33.50 -14.69
CA ASN A 584 13.20 -33.32 -15.48
C ASN A 584 13.02 -33.58 -16.99
N LEU A 585 11.87 -34.11 -17.43
CA LEU A 585 11.56 -34.29 -18.85
C LEU A 585 11.30 -32.93 -19.49
N THR A 586 11.91 -32.67 -20.64
CA THR A 586 11.64 -31.45 -21.41
C THR A 586 10.26 -31.48 -22.05
N THR A 587 9.71 -30.31 -22.38
CA THR A 587 8.43 -30.19 -23.11
C THR A 587 8.43 -30.95 -24.44
N ALA A 588 9.59 -31.10 -25.08
CA ALA A 588 9.74 -31.90 -26.32
C ALA A 588 9.64 -33.41 -26.06
N GLU A 589 10.18 -33.91 -24.95
CA GLU A 589 10.07 -35.30 -24.53
C GLU A 589 8.64 -35.63 -24.04
N ILE A 590 8.01 -34.71 -23.30
CA ILE A 590 6.61 -34.82 -22.87
C ILE A 590 5.65 -34.80 -24.08
N GLN A 591 5.91 -33.96 -25.08
CA GLN A 591 5.17 -33.98 -26.34
C GLN A 591 5.39 -35.31 -27.09
N ALA A 592 6.62 -35.78 -27.21
CA ALA A 592 6.91 -37.07 -27.85
C ALA A 592 6.19 -38.25 -27.14
N ILE A 593 6.19 -38.26 -25.80
CA ILE A 593 5.42 -39.25 -25.02
C ILE A 593 3.92 -39.16 -25.35
N ALA A 594 3.34 -37.95 -25.41
CA ALA A 594 1.94 -37.75 -25.76
C ALA A 594 1.62 -38.26 -27.18
N ASP A 595 2.47 -37.95 -28.16
CA ASP A 595 2.35 -38.37 -29.56
C ASP A 595 2.52 -39.89 -29.74
N ALA A 596 3.25 -40.55 -28.83
CA ALA A 596 3.47 -42.00 -28.83
C ALA A 596 2.36 -42.80 -28.13
N LEU A 597 1.53 -42.18 -27.28
CA LEU A 597 0.42 -42.87 -26.63
C LEU A 597 -0.55 -43.44 -27.68
N PRO A 598 -1.02 -44.69 -27.55
CA PRO A 598 -2.06 -45.18 -28.42
C PRO A 598 -3.30 -44.30 -28.28
N ALA A 599 -3.99 -44.07 -29.40
CA ALA A 599 -5.32 -43.50 -29.40
C ALA A 599 -6.21 -44.26 -28.39
N PRO A 600 -7.10 -43.56 -27.66
CA PRO A 600 -8.00 -44.24 -26.73
C PRO A 600 -8.79 -45.31 -27.50
N PRO A 601 -8.98 -46.51 -26.93
CA PRO A 601 -9.58 -47.64 -27.64
C PRO A 601 -10.91 -47.19 -28.20
N ALA A 602 -10.98 -47.12 -29.54
CA ALA A 602 -12.05 -46.40 -30.23
C ALA A 602 -13.40 -46.93 -29.73
N PRO A 603 -14.26 -46.07 -29.13
CA PRO A 603 -15.56 -46.53 -28.67
C PRO A 603 -16.29 -47.07 -29.90
N THR A 604 -16.60 -48.38 -29.86
CA THR A 604 -17.36 -49.03 -30.93
C THR A 604 -18.64 -48.23 -31.09
N PRO A 605 -18.98 -47.68 -32.28
CA PRO A 605 -20.10 -46.75 -32.42
C PRO A 605 -21.50 -47.39 -32.30
N GLY A 606 -21.79 -47.96 -31.13
CA GLY A 606 -23.14 -47.82 -30.57
C GLY A 606 -23.40 -46.33 -30.34
N PRO A 607 -24.59 -45.82 -30.69
CA PRO A 607 -24.90 -44.41 -30.49
C PRO A 607 -24.77 -44.07 -29.00
N VAL A 608 -24.08 -42.96 -28.70
CA VAL A 608 -23.98 -42.42 -27.34
C VAL A 608 -25.35 -41.84 -26.98
N ASP A 609 -26.23 -42.69 -26.46
CA ASP A 609 -27.61 -42.33 -26.19
C ASP A 609 -27.70 -41.40 -24.97
N GLY A 610 -27.66 -40.10 -25.25
CA GLY A 610 -27.84 -39.05 -24.26
C GLY A 610 -29.15 -39.15 -23.47
N ALA A 611 -30.20 -39.77 -24.03
CA ALA A 611 -31.46 -39.99 -23.32
C ALA A 611 -31.33 -41.11 -22.28
N ALA A 612 -30.61 -42.19 -22.61
CA ALA A 612 -30.26 -43.24 -21.65
C ALA A 612 -29.28 -42.75 -20.57
N LEU A 613 -28.28 -41.94 -20.97
CA LEU A 613 -27.31 -41.33 -20.05
C LEU A 613 -27.99 -40.36 -19.07
N TYR A 614 -28.83 -39.44 -19.56
CA TYR A 614 -29.64 -38.55 -18.73
C TYR A 614 -30.60 -39.36 -17.83
N GLY A 615 -31.23 -40.40 -18.39
CA GLY A 615 -32.12 -41.31 -17.65
C GLY A 615 -31.45 -42.01 -16.48
N SER A 616 -30.17 -42.38 -16.62
CA SER A 616 -29.40 -43.07 -15.59
C SER A 616 -28.77 -42.13 -14.56
N ASN A 617 -28.31 -40.95 -14.98
CA ASN A 617 -27.46 -40.08 -14.17
C ASN A 617 -28.16 -38.81 -13.63
N CYS A 618 -29.17 -38.30 -14.35
CA CYS A 618 -29.77 -36.99 -14.10
C CYS A 618 -31.25 -37.09 -13.65
N ALA A 619 -32.00 -38.04 -14.21
CA ALA A 619 -33.45 -38.08 -14.07
C ALA A 619 -33.97 -38.30 -12.64
N GLY A 620 -33.15 -38.92 -11.76
CA GLY A 620 -33.48 -39.11 -10.34
C GLY A 620 -33.59 -37.81 -9.53
N CYS A 621 -32.94 -36.73 -9.99
CA CYS A 621 -32.95 -35.42 -9.31
C CYS A 621 -33.59 -34.31 -10.17
N HIS A 622 -33.53 -34.42 -11.49
CA HIS A 622 -34.00 -33.37 -12.42
C HIS A 622 -35.30 -33.73 -13.16
N GLY A 623 -35.95 -34.84 -12.84
CA GLY A 623 -37.13 -35.35 -13.55
C GLY A 623 -36.77 -36.05 -14.86
N ASN A 624 -37.71 -36.82 -15.43
CA ASN A 624 -37.44 -37.58 -16.66
C ASN A 624 -37.14 -36.66 -17.86
N LEU A 625 -36.42 -37.16 -18.87
CA LEU A 625 -35.89 -36.33 -19.97
C LEU A 625 -36.96 -35.45 -20.63
N ALA A 626 -38.14 -36.04 -20.91
CA ALA A 626 -39.25 -35.35 -21.56
C ALA A 626 -39.83 -34.17 -20.75
N ASN A 627 -39.69 -34.17 -19.43
CA ASN A 627 -40.19 -33.13 -18.53
C ASN A 627 -39.09 -32.65 -17.56
N THR A 628 -37.85 -32.55 -18.05
CA THR A 628 -36.71 -32.14 -17.22
C THR A 628 -36.91 -30.73 -16.64
N GLY A 629 -36.51 -30.53 -15.38
CA GLY A 629 -36.43 -29.21 -14.77
C GLY A 629 -35.25 -28.35 -15.26
N LYS A 630 -34.46 -28.84 -16.23
CA LYS A 630 -33.29 -28.16 -16.82
C LYS A 630 -33.19 -28.39 -18.35
N PRO A 631 -34.19 -28.00 -19.16
CA PRO A 631 -34.13 -28.12 -20.62
C PRO A 631 -33.04 -27.21 -21.21
N GLY A 632 -32.50 -27.58 -22.37
CA GLY A 632 -31.59 -26.74 -23.17
C GLY A 632 -30.28 -26.26 -22.52
N ARG A 633 -29.77 -26.92 -21.46
CA ARG A 633 -28.46 -26.62 -20.90
C ARG A 633 -27.35 -27.09 -21.86
N THR A 634 -26.33 -26.27 -22.09
CA THR A 634 -25.21 -26.64 -22.96
C THR A 634 -24.28 -27.67 -22.28
N ALA A 635 -23.40 -28.32 -23.05
CA ALA A 635 -22.37 -29.19 -22.48
C ALA A 635 -21.48 -28.44 -21.47
N THR A 636 -21.12 -27.18 -21.76
CA THR A 636 -20.37 -26.29 -20.86
C THR A 636 -21.15 -25.97 -19.58
N ASP A 637 -22.46 -25.71 -19.68
CA ASP A 637 -23.32 -25.50 -18.50
C ASP A 637 -23.36 -26.71 -17.56
N ILE A 638 -23.39 -27.92 -18.14
CA ILE A 638 -23.43 -29.17 -17.39
C ILE A 638 -22.05 -29.47 -16.79
N GLN A 639 -20.97 -29.31 -17.56
CA GLN A 639 -19.60 -29.52 -17.08
C GLN A 639 -19.26 -28.57 -15.91
N ASN A 640 -19.54 -27.28 -16.04
CA ASN A 640 -19.33 -26.29 -14.97
C ASN A 640 -20.12 -26.65 -13.69
N ALA A 641 -21.33 -27.21 -13.84
CA ALA A 641 -22.13 -27.66 -12.70
C ALA A 641 -21.58 -28.94 -12.03
N ILE A 642 -21.00 -29.85 -12.80
CA ILE A 642 -20.29 -31.04 -12.28
C ILE A 642 -19.01 -30.62 -11.56
N ASP A 643 -18.16 -29.83 -12.20
CA ASP A 643 -16.85 -29.40 -11.69
C ASP A 643 -16.98 -28.54 -10.43
N GLY A 644 -17.97 -27.64 -10.39
CA GLY A 644 -18.33 -26.86 -9.20
C GLY A 644 -19.16 -27.62 -8.16
N ASN A 645 -19.43 -28.93 -8.34
CA ASN A 645 -20.29 -29.75 -7.49
C ASN A 645 -21.67 -29.12 -7.19
N THR A 646 -22.21 -28.37 -8.16
CA THR A 646 -23.45 -27.59 -8.01
C THR A 646 -24.62 -28.53 -7.75
N GLY A 647 -25.38 -28.29 -6.68
CA GLY A 647 -26.48 -29.16 -6.27
C GLY A 647 -26.06 -30.60 -5.91
N GLY A 648 -24.77 -30.87 -5.70
CA GLY A 648 -24.23 -32.20 -5.44
C GLY A 648 -23.84 -32.99 -6.69
N MET A 649 -23.78 -32.37 -7.88
CA MET A 649 -23.49 -33.06 -9.16
C MET A 649 -22.06 -33.63 -9.29
N GLY A 650 -21.14 -33.37 -8.36
CA GLY A 650 -19.72 -33.75 -8.47
C GLY A 650 -19.44 -35.26 -8.53
N PHE A 651 -20.40 -36.12 -8.17
CA PHE A 651 -20.27 -37.57 -8.39
C PHE A 651 -20.30 -37.96 -9.89
N LEU A 652 -20.74 -37.04 -10.77
CA LEU A 652 -20.77 -37.20 -12.22
C LEU A 652 -19.46 -36.79 -12.91
N ALA A 653 -18.41 -36.43 -12.17
CA ALA A 653 -17.08 -36.10 -12.70
C ALA A 653 -16.35 -37.29 -13.38
N THR A 654 -17.01 -38.44 -13.47
CA THR A 654 -16.59 -39.62 -14.25
C THR A 654 -17.14 -39.64 -15.68
N LEU A 655 -18.15 -38.82 -16.01
CA LEU A 655 -18.66 -38.67 -17.37
C LEU A 655 -17.62 -37.98 -18.26
N SER A 656 -17.40 -38.51 -19.46
CA SER A 656 -16.55 -37.85 -20.45
C SER A 656 -17.24 -36.64 -21.08
N ALA A 657 -16.46 -35.70 -21.62
CA ALA A 657 -17.00 -34.54 -22.34
C ALA A 657 -17.92 -34.93 -23.51
N THR A 658 -17.71 -36.10 -24.12
CA THR A 658 -18.59 -36.65 -25.18
C THR A 658 -19.92 -37.16 -24.64
N GLU A 659 -19.94 -37.75 -23.44
CA GLU A 659 -21.19 -38.14 -22.75
C GLU A 659 -21.94 -36.92 -22.23
N VAL A 660 -21.23 -35.92 -21.70
CA VAL A 660 -21.82 -34.62 -21.29
C VAL A 660 -22.41 -33.88 -22.50
N GLN A 661 -21.72 -33.88 -23.65
CA GLN A 661 -22.27 -33.34 -24.91
C GLN A 661 -23.49 -34.15 -25.38
N ALA A 662 -23.44 -35.48 -25.37
CA ALA A 662 -24.58 -36.30 -25.76
C ALA A 662 -25.80 -36.07 -24.84
N ILE A 663 -25.60 -35.89 -23.53
CA ILE A 663 -26.66 -35.48 -22.60
C ILE A 663 -27.23 -34.11 -22.99
N ALA A 664 -26.38 -33.11 -23.26
CA ALA A 664 -26.81 -31.78 -23.68
C ALA A 664 -27.62 -31.81 -25.00
N ASP A 665 -27.17 -32.59 -25.98
CA ASP A 665 -27.82 -32.76 -27.29
C ASP A 665 -29.16 -33.52 -27.17
N ALA A 666 -29.32 -34.36 -26.14
CA ALA A 666 -30.54 -35.12 -25.87
C ALA A 666 -31.54 -34.38 -24.96
N LEU A 667 -31.13 -33.34 -24.23
CA LEU A 667 -32.08 -32.49 -23.50
C LEU A 667 -33.12 -31.94 -24.49
N PRO A 668 -34.41 -31.92 -24.13
CA PRO A 668 -35.40 -31.27 -24.98
C PRO A 668 -34.99 -29.81 -25.17
N THR A 669 -35.01 -29.36 -26.42
CA THR A 669 -34.92 -27.93 -26.74
C THR A 669 -35.94 -27.18 -25.88
N PRO A 670 -35.58 -26.05 -25.26
CA PRO A 670 -36.56 -25.22 -24.54
C PRO A 670 -37.76 -24.97 -25.46
N PRO A 671 -39.00 -25.11 -24.97
CA PRO A 671 -40.19 -25.06 -25.81
C PRO A 671 -40.19 -23.75 -26.57
N THR A 672 -39.95 -23.81 -27.88
CA THR A 672 -39.65 -22.62 -28.67
C THR A 672 -40.82 -21.66 -28.57
N PRO A 673 -40.61 -20.41 -28.11
CA PRO A 673 -41.63 -19.39 -28.22
C PRO A 673 -41.88 -19.14 -29.71
N THR A 674 -42.90 -19.82 -30.25
CA THR A 674 -43.58 -19.32 -31.45
C THR A 674 -44.00 -17.90 -31.12
N PRO A 675 -43.71 -16.87 -31.94
CA PRO A 675 -44.00 -15.47 -31.61
C PRO A 675 -45.49 -15.09 -31.58
N GLY A 676 -46.26 -15.74 -30.71
CA GLY A 676 -47.43 -15.16 -30.08
C GLY A 676 -47.01 -14.17 -28.99
N PRO A 677 -47.94 -13.35 -28.47
CA PRO A 677 -47.65 -12.41 -27.39
C PRO A 677 -47.16 -13.16 -26.14
N VAL A 678 -46.10 -12.66 -25.53
CA VAL A 678 -45.55 -13.22 -24.28
C VAL A 678 -46.51 -12.89 -23.14
N ASP A 679 -47.31 -13.86 -22.71
CA ASP A 679 -48.35 -13.65 -21.71
C ASP A 679 -47.75 -13.56 -20.30
N GLY A 680 -47.39 -12.33 -19.92
CA GLY A 680 -46.92 -11.99 -18.58
C GLY A 680 -47.90 -12.35 -17.47
N ALA A 681 -49.20 -12.43 -17.74
CA ALA A 681 -50.20 -12.82 -16.73
C ALA A 681 -50.09 -14.32 -16.41
N ALA A 682 -49.88 -15.15 -17.44
CA ALA A 682 -49.60 -16.58 -17.27
C ALA A 682 -48.23 -16.82 -16.62
N LEU A 683 -47.20 -16.05 -17.02
CA LEU A 683 -45.86 -16.13 -16.42
C LEU A 683 -45.86 -15.75 -14.93
N TYR A 684 -46.47 -14.62 -14.56
CA TYR A 684 -46.65 -14.22 -13.17
C TYR A 684 -47.48 -15.26 -12.40
N GLY A 685 -48.56 -15.76 -13.00
CA GLY A 685 -49.42 -16.79 -12.41
C GLY A 685 -48.68 -18.09 -12.07
N SER A 686 -47.67 -18.44 -12.86
CA SER A 686 -46.88 -19.67 -12.70
C SER A 686 -45.68 -19.49 -11.76
N ASN A 687 -45.01 -18.33 -11.81
CA ASN A 687 -43.71 -18.12 -11.16
C ASN A 687 -43.78 -17.26 -9.88
N CYS A 688 -44.74 -16.33 -9.80
CA CYS A 688 -44.79 -15.30 -8.77
C CYS A 688 -45.98 -15.47 -7.82
N ALA A 689 -47.13 -15.91 -8.34
CA ALA A 689 -48.39 -15.87 -7.62
C ALA A 689 -48.44 -16.76 -6.35
N GLY A 690 -47.64 -17.83 -6.29
CA GLY A 690 -47.53 -18.70 -5.12
C GLY A 690 -46.97 -18.00 -3.87
N CYS A 691 -46.13 -16.97 -4.05
CA CYS A 691 -45.53 -16.19 -2.97
C CYS A 691 -46.10 -14.77 -2.86
N HIS A 692 -46.58 -14.19 -3.97
CA HIS A 692 -47.02 -12.79 -4.03
C HIS A 692 -48.54 -12.60 -4.15
N GLY A 693 -49.33 -13.67 -4.23
CA GLY A 693 -50.77 -13.63 -4.47
C GLY A 693 -51.10 -13.57 -5.97
N ASN A 694 -52.36 -13.86 -6.35
CA ASN A 694 -52.77 -13.87 -7.76
C ASN A 694 -52.59 -12.51 -8.44
N LEU A 695 -52.51 -12.48 -9.77
CA LEU A 695 -52.13 -11.26 -10.52
C LEU A 695 -53.02 -10.05 -10.18
N ALA A 696 -54.34 -10.26 -10.15
CA ALA A 696 -55.32 -9.20 -9.88
C ALA A 696 -55.31 -8.69 -8.42
N GLY A 697 -54.67 -9.42 -7.50
CA GLY A 697 -54.56 -9.09 -6.07
C GLY A 697 -53.12 -9.22 -5.57
N THR A 698 -52.14 -8.92 -6.42
CA THR A 698 -50.72 -9.07 -6.10
C THR A 698 -50.30 -8.14 -4.97
N SER A 699 -49.42 -8.63 -4.09
CA SER A 699 -48.70 -7.86 -3.08
C SER A 699 -47.52 -7.04 -3.63
N LYS A 700 -47.26 -7.10 -4.95
CA LYS A 700 -46.17 -6.40 -5.66
C LYS A 700 -46.65 -5.75 -6.97
N PRO A 701 -47.73 -4.93 -6.98
CA PRO A 701 -48.20 -4.26 -8.19
C PRO A 701 -47.17 -3.23 -8.69
N GLY A 702 -47.19 -2.95 -10.00
CA GLY A 702 -46.39 -1.86 -10.59
C GLY A 702 -44.87 -1.98 -10.51
N ARG A 703 -44.30 -3.18 -10.31
CA ARG A 703 -42.84 -3.38 -10.31
C ARG A 703 -42.30 -3.41 -11.75
N THR A 704 -41.19 -2.72 -11.98
CA THR A 704 -40.54 -2.68 -13.29
C THR A 704 -39.74 -3.95 -13.56
N ALA A 705 -39.39 -4.18 -14.84
CA ALA A 705 -38.52 -5.30 -15.21
C ALA A 705 -37.17 -5.25 -14.48
N THR A 706 -36.62 -4.04 -14.28
CA THR A 706 -35.38 -3.82 -13.53
C THR A 706 -35.53 -4.15 -12.04
N ASP A 707 -36.64 -3.79 -11.41
CA ASP A 707 -36.92 -4.18 -10.01
C ASP A 707 -36.95 -5.71 -9.85
N ILE A 708 -37.60 -6.39 -10.79
CA ILE A 708 -37.78 -7.84 -10.78
C ILE A 708 -36.43 -8.53 -11.06
N GLN A 709 -35.66 -8.07 -12.05
CA GLN A 709 -34.34 -8.61 -12.36
C GLN A 709 -33.38 -8.44 -11.18
N ASN A 710 -33.28 -7.24 -10.59
CA ASN A 710 -32.45 -7.00 -9.40
C ASN A 710 -32.86 -7.88 -8.21
N ALA A 711 -34.16 -8.14 -8.04
CA ALA A 711 -34.65 -9.03 -7.00
C ALA A 711 -34.29 -10.50 -7.26
N ILE A 712 -34.28 -10.95 -8.52
CA ILE A 712 -33.84 -12.29 -8.94
C ILE A 712 -32.33 -12.44 -8.75
N ASP A 713 -31.53 -11.53 -9.28
CA ASP A 713 -30.07 -11.57 -9.27
C ASP A 713 -29.51 -11.49 -7.84
N GLY A 714 -30.12 -10.65 -6.98
CA GLY A 714 -29.82 -10.57 -5.55
C GLY A 714 -30.45 -11.68 -4.70
N ASN A 715 -31.18 -12.64 -5.30
CA ASN A 715 -31.94 -13.69 -4.60
C ASN A 715 -32.88 -13.15 -3.49
N THR A 716 -33.40 -11.92 -3.68
CA THR A 716 -34.22 -11.19 -2.71
C THR A 716 -35.49 -11.98 -2.41
N GLY A 717 -35.76 -12.25 -1.13
CA GLY A 717 -36.92 -13.07 -0.72
C GLY A 717 -36.90 -14.52 -1.24
N GLY A 718 -35.74 -15.01 -1.72
CA GLY A 718 -35.61 -16.32 -2.35
C GLY A 718 -35.91 -16.35 -3.85
N MET A 719 -36.04 -15.20 -4.54
CA MET A 719 -36.40 -15.14 -5.97
C MET A 719 -35.34 -15.70 -6.93
N GLY A 720 -34.14 -16.07 -6.48
CA GLY A 720 -33.04 -16.53 -7.34
C GLY A 720 -33.29 -17.84 -8.09
N PHE A 721 -34.31 -18.62 -7.72
CA PHE A 721 -34.74 -19.76 -8.55
C PHE A 721 -35.35 -19.34 -9.90
N LEU A 722 -35.73 -18.06 -10.04
CA LEU A 722 -36.26 -17.46 -11.27
C LEU A 722 -35.17 -16.92 -12.20
N ALA A 723 -33.88 -17.09 -11.88
CA ALA A 723 -32.75 -16.68 -12.73
C ALA A 723 -32.65 -17.44 -14.08
N THR A 724 -33.63 -18.29 -14.39
CA THR A 724 -33.82 -18.91 -15.71
C THR A 724 -34.86 -18.20 -16.59
N LEU A 725 -35.56 -17.17 -16.09
CA LEU A 725 -36.43 -16.32 -16.91
C LEU A 725 -35.57 -15.42 -17.79
N SER A 726 -35.92 -15.29 -19.07
CA SER A 726 -35.28 -14.31 -19.96
C SER A 726 -35.71 -12.88 -19.62
N THR A 727 -34.89 -11.90 -19.99
CA THR A 727 -35.22 -10.46 -19.81
C THR A 727 -36.52 -10.06 -20.50
N THR A 728 -36.89 -10.73 -21.60
CA THR A 728 -38.19 -10.55 -22.29
C THR A 728 -39.36 -11.09 -21.47
N GLU A 729 -39.20 -12.21 -20.77
CA GLU A 729 -40.23 -12.77 -19.89
C GLU A 729 -40.36 -11.95 -18.59
N VAL A 730 -39.24 -11.46 -18.05
CA VAL A 730 -39.22 -10.52 -16.92
C VAL A 730 -39.91 -9.20 -17.28
N GLN A 731 -39.67 -8.67 -18.49
CA GLN A 731 -40.40 -7.51 -19.01
C GLN A 731 -41.89 -7.80 -19.20
N ALA A 732 -42.26 -8.95 -19.78
CA ALA A 732 -43.67 -9.33 -19.92
C ALA A 732 -44.39 -9.44 -18.57
N ILE A 733 -43.75 -10.02 -17.55
CA ILE A 733 -44.27 -10.05 -16.17
C ILE A 733 -44.49 -8.62 -15.65
N ALA A 734 -43.51 -7.72 -15.81
CA ALA A 734 -43.64 -6.32 -15.40
C ALA A 734 -44.80 -5.60 -16.10
N ASP A 735 -44.96 -5.79 -17.41
CA ASP A 735 -46.02 -5.20 -18.22
C ASP A 735 -47.41 -5.74 -17.89
N ALA A 736 -47.49 -6.97 -17.36
CA ALA A 736 -48.73 -7.65 -16.98
C ALA A 736 -49.14 -7.44 -15.51
N LEU A 737 -48.23 -6.98 -14.64
CA LEU A 737 -48.59 -6.57 -13.29
C LEU A 737 -49.67 -5.48 -13.36
N PRO A 738 -50.72 -5.54 -12.52
CA PRO A 738 -51.68 -4.45 -12.47
C PRO A 738 -50.93 -3.16 -12.13
N ALA A 739 -51.25 -2.09 -12.87
CA ALA A 739 -50.81 -0.75 -12.54
C ALA A 739 -51.13 -0.48 -11.06
N PRO A 740 -50.21 0.15 -10.30
CA PRO A 740 -50.42 0.40 -8.89
C PRO A 740 -51.73 1.18 -8.74
N PRO A 741 -52.65 0.76 -7.85
CA PRO A 741 -54.04 1.19 -7.90
C PRO A 741 -54.13 2.71 -7.86
N ALA A 742 -54.61 3.29 -8.96
CA ALA A 742 -54.64 4.74 -9.14
C ALA A 742 -55.36 5.37 -7.93
N PRO A 743 -54.74 6.34 -7.23
CA PRO A 743 -55.17 6.79 -5.91
C PRO A 743 -56.51 7.52 -5.98
N THR A 744 -57.59 6.74 -5.96
CA THR A 744 -58.92 7.19 -5.56
C THR A 744 -58.82 7.52 -4.07
N PRO A 745 -59.01 8.78 -3.62
CA PRO A 745 -58.67 9.18 -2.27
C PRO A 745 -59.57 8.59 -1.17
N GLY A 746 -59.34 7.32 -0.82
CA GLY A 746 -59.60 6.83 0.53
C GLY A 746 -58.57 7.46 1.48
N PRO A 747 -58.98 7.97 2.65
CA PRO A 747 -58.05 8.59 3.59
C PRO A 747 -57.08 7.53 4.12
N VAL A 748 -55.79 7.69 3.81
CA VAL A 748 -54.73 6.87 4.38
C VAL A 748 -54.57 7.31 5.85
N ASP A 749 -54.96 6.44 6.79
CA ASP A 749 -54.94 6.77 8.22
C ASP A 749 -53.51 6.72 8.76
N GLY A 750 -52.82 7.86 8.66
CA GLY A 750 -51.50 8.07 9.22
C GLY A 750 -51.40 7.85 10.72
N ALA A 751 -52.50 8.02 11.47
CA ALA A 751 -52.51 7.78 12.92
C ALA A 751 -52.48 6.27 13.22
N ALA A 752 -53.23 5.47 12.46
CA ALA A 752 -53.17 4.01 12.52
C ALA A 752 -51.82 3.46 12.03
N LEU A 753 -51.26 4.03 10.95
CA LEU A 753 -49.95 3.66 10.42
C LEU A 753 -48.82 3.99 11.42
N TYR A 754 -48.80 5.21 11.98
CA TYR A 754 -47.84 5.59 13.02
C TYR A 754 -48.01 4.69 14.26
N GLY A 755 -49.25 4.42 14.68
CA GLY A 755 -49.56 3.55 15.81
C GLY A 755 -49.02 2.12 15.64
N SER A 756 -49.02 1.60 14.42
CA SER A 756 -48.58 0.25 14.09
C SER A 756 -47.06 0.14 13.88
N ASN A 757 -46.44 1.14 13.26
CA ASN A 757 -45.06 1.06 12.77
C ASN A 757 -44.05 1.87 13.60
N CYS A 758 -44.48 3.00 14.18
CA CYS A 758 -43.58 4.00 14.78
C CYS A 758 -43.71 4.07 16.31
N ALA A 759 -44.93 3.91 16.83
CA ALA A 759 -45.24 4.19 18.24
C ALA A 759 -44.51 3.29 19.25
N GLY A 760 -44.13 2.07 18.84
CA GLY A 760 -43.36 1.14 19.68
C GLY A 760 -41.96 1.64 20.04
N CYS A 761 -41.35 2.49 19.20
CA CYS A 761 -40.03 3.08 19.45
C CYS A 761 -40.10 4.58 19.78
N HIS A 762 -41.08 5.31 19.22
CA HIS A 762 -41.17 6.76 19.34
C HIS A 762 -42.21 7.27 20.35
N GLY A 763 -42.98 6.38 20.98
CA GLY A 763 -44.09 6.72 21.86
C GLY A 763 -45.40 6.95 21.10
N SER A 764 -46.53 6.98 21.82
CA SER A 764 -47.86 7.15 21.20
C SER A 764 -47.97 8.44 20.36
N LEU A 765 -48.86 8.49 19.37
CA LEU A 765 -48.96 9.62 18.44
C LEU A 765 -49.13 10.97 19.15
N ALA A 766 -49.99 11.03 20.16
CA ALA A 766 -50.24 12.23 20.96
C ALA A 766 -49.08 12.62 21.92
N SER A 767 -48.07 11.76 22.05
CA SER A 767 -46.92 11.91 22.95
C SER A 767 -45.60 11.56 22.26
N THR A 768 -45.53 11.74 20.94
CA THR A 768 -44.39 11.29 20.14
C THR A 768 -43.11 12.05 20.49
N SER A 769 -41.99 11.33 20.50
CA SER A 769 -40.64 11.91 20.57
C SER A 769 -40.19 12.56 19.25
N LYS A 770 -41.00 12.50 18.18
CA LYS A 770 -40.70 13.00 16.83
C LYS A 770 -41.89 13.80 16.23
N PRO A 771 -42.42 14.84 16.90
CA PRO A 771 -43.52 15.63 16.38
C PRO A 771 -43.09 16.44 15.14
N GLY A 772 -44.04 16.71 14.23
CA GLY A 772 -43.84 17.60 13.08
C GLY A 772 -42.76 17.19 12.06
N ARG A 773 -42.37 15.91 11.98
CA ARG A 773 -41.45 15.42 10.94
C ARG A 773 -42.17 15.27 9.59
N THR A 774 -41.50 15.67 8.51
CA THR A 774 -42.03 15.63 7.15
C THR A 774 -41.94 14.22 6.55
N ALA A 775 -42.64 13.99 5.43
CA ALA A 775 -42.53 12.74 4.68
C ALA A 775 -41.08 12.46 4.26
N THR A 776 -40.34 13.48 3.82
CA THR A 776 -38.93 13.41 3.45
C THR A 776 -38.05 13.04 4.63
N ASP A 777 -38.28 13.62 5.82
CA ASP A 777 -37.53 13.25 7.04
C ASP A 777 -37.68 11.76 7.36
N ILE A 778 -38.91 11.26 7.27
CA ILE A 778 -39.24 9.87 7.60
C ILE A 778 -38.67 8.94 6.52
N GLN A 779 -38.82 9.26 5.23
CA GLN A 779 -38.27 8.46 4.13
C GLN A 779 -36.74 8.38 4.20
N ASN A 780 -36.04 9.51 4.36
CA ASN A 780 -34.58 9.54 4.50
C ASN A 780 -34.10 8.73 5.73
N ALA A 781 -34.86 8.76 6.83
CA ALA A 781 -34.56 7.95 8.02
C ALA A 781 -34.83 6.45 7.81
N ILE A 782 -35.80 6.07 6.99
CA ILE A 782 -36.05 4.68 6.58
C ILE A 782 -34.92 4.19 5.66
N ASP A 783 -34.63 4.95 4.60
CA ASP A 783 -33.65 4.58 3.57
C ASP A 783 -32.22 4.50 4.14
N GLY A 784 -31.87 5.40 5.06
CA GLY A 784 -30.62 5.37 5.83
C GLY A 784 -30.60 4.37 6.99
N ASN A 785 -31.68 3.61 7.22
CA ASN A 785 -31.86 2.71 8.37
C ASN A 785 -31.61 3.39 9.75
N THR A 786 -31.90 4.68 9.83
CA THR A 786 -31.60 5.53 10.99
C THR A 786 -32.37 5.04 12.22
N GLY A 787 -31.66 4.76 13.31
CA GLY A 787 -32.26 4.19 14.52
C GLY A 787 -32.85 2.78 14.34
N GLY A 788 -32.51 2.09 13.24
CA GLY A 788 -33.09 0.79 12.89
C GLY A 788 -34.37 0.86 12.06
N MET A 789 -34.75 2.04 11.52
CA MET A 789 -36.01 2.22 10.77
C MET A 789 -36.08 1.49 9.41
N GLY A 790 -35.00 0.87 8.92
CA GLY A 790 -34.93 0.27 7.59
C GLY A 790 -35.88 -0.92 7.35
N PHE A 791 -36.42 -1.55 8.40
CA PHE A 791 -37.49 -2.54 8.23
C PHE A 791 -38.81 -1.93 7.71
N LEU A 792 -38.94 -0.59 7.76
CA LEU A 792 -40.07 0.16 7.22
C LEU A 792 -39.89 0.55 5.74
N ALA A 793 -38.82 0.12 5.06
CA ALA A 793 -38.59 0.36 3.63
C ALA A 793 -39.64 -0.30 2.69
N THR A 794 -40.63 -0.98 3.27
CA THR A 794 -41.83 -1.46 2.56
C THR A 794 -43.00 -0.49 2.57
N LEU A 795 -42.97 0.59 3.36
CA LEU A 795 -43.99 1.65 3.33
C LEU A 795 -43.87 2.45 2.03
N SER A 796 -44.99 2.78 1.40
CA SER A 796 -45.00 3.66 0.23
C SER A 796 -44.85 5.13 0.63
N ALA A 797 -44.36 5.97 -0.29
CA ALA A 797 -44.25 7.42 -0.08
C ALA A 797 -45.60 8.07 0.34
N THR A 798 -46.73 7.52 -0.10
CA THR A 798 -48.08 7.98 0.30
C THR A 798 -48.41 7.62 1.75
N GLU A 799 -47.99 6.46 2.23
CA GLU A 799 -48.14 6.04 3.64
C GLU A 799 -47.17 6.81 4.55
N VAL A 800 -45.95 7.05 4.09
CA VAL A 800 -44.97 7.91 4.77
C VAL A 800 -45.45 9.36 4.86
N GLN A 801 -46.06 9.90 3.80
CA GLN A 801 -46.73 11.20 3.81
C GLN A 801 -47.91 11.23 4.78
N ALA A 802 -48.77 10.20 4.77
CA ALA A 802 -49.88 10.13 5.71
C ALA A 802 -49.41 10.08 7.17
N ILE A 803 -48.35 9.31 7.48
CA ILE A 803 -47.72 9.31 8.81
C ILE A 803 -47.25 10.72 9.19
N ALA A 804 -46.56 11.43 8.28
CA ALA A 804 -46.11 12.80 8.51
C ALA A 804 -47.29 13.77 8.77
N ASP A 805 -48.34 13.70 7.96
CA ASP A 805 -49.55 14.52 8.08
C ASP A 805 -50.33 14.25 9.38
N ALA A 806 -50.20 13.05 9.95
CA ALA A 806 -50.85 12.65 11.20
C ALA A 806 -50.02 12.95 12.46
N LEU A 807 -48.71 13.22 12.33
CA LEU A 807 -47.90 13.63 13.49
C LEU A 807 -48.46 14.93 14.09
N PRO A 808 -48.51 15.07 15.42
CA PRO A 808 -48.87 16.34 16.02
C PRO A 808 -47.88 17.41 15.55
N ALA A 809 -48.42 18.55 15.10
CA ALA A 809 -47.63 19.70 14.74
C ALA A 809 -46.67 20.04 15.89
N SER A 810 -45.39 20.26 15.57
CA SER A 810 -44.40 20.65 16.56
C SER A 810 -44.91 21.89 17.33
N PRO A 811 -44.85 21.92 18.67
CA PRO A 811 -45.33 23.06 19.45
C PRO A 811 -44.71 24.35 18.91
N ALA A 812 -45.56 25.26 18.43
CA ALA A 812 -45.12 26.42 17.67
C ALA A 812 -44.04 27.18 18.47
N PRO A 813 -42.81 27.31 17.96
CA PRO A 813 -41.74 27.92 18.74
C PRO A 813 -42.04 29.42 18.90
N THR A 814 -42.44 29.79 20.12
CA THR A 814 -42.20 31.14 20.63
C THR A 814 -40.73 31.47 20.33
N PRO A 815 -40.40 32.52 19.57
CA PRO A 815 -39.06 32.71 19.02
C PRO A 815 -37.96 32.66 20.07
N GLY A 816 -37.30 31.51 20.16
CA GLY A 816 -36.14 31.22 20.99
C GLY A 816 -34.99 30.76 20.10
N PRO A 817 -33.72 30.94 20.52
CA PRO A 817 -32.58 30.57 19.69
C PRO A 817 -32.58 29.09 19.34
N VAL A 818 -32.31 28.78 18.06
CA VAL A 818 -31.98 27.41 17.64
C VAL A 818 -30.55 27.13 18.13
N ASP A 819 -30.41 26.23 19.10
CA ASP A 819 -29.10 25.93 19.71
C ASP A 819 -28.25 25.06 18.78
N GLY A 820 -27.46 25.72 17.94
CA GLY A 820 -26.48 25.10 17.06
C GLY A 820 -25.41 24.29 17.78
N ALA A 821 -25.09 24.61 19.03
CA ALA A 821 -24.09 23.88 19.81
C ALA A 821 -24.64 22.51 20.26
N ALA A 822 -25.90 22.48 20.70
CA ALA A 822 -26.62 21.23 20.97
C ALA A 822 -26.82 20.38 19.70
N LEU A 823 -27.14 21.02 18.57
CA LEU A 823 -27.28 20.35 17.27
C LEU A 823 -25.94 19.73 16.79
N TYR A 824 -24.85 20.49 16.81
CA TYR A 824 -23.52 19.97 16.46
C TYR A 824 -23.10 18.83 17.40
N SER A 825 -23.31 19.00 18.72
CA SER A 825 -22.96 17.96 19.71
C SER A 825 -23.71 16.65 19.48
N SER A 826 -24.94 16.72 18.96
CA SER A 826 -25.80 15.55 18.72
C SER A 826 -25.51 14.85 17.38
N ASN A 827 -25.13 15.60 16.35
CA ASN A 827 -25.10 15.13 14.95
C ASN A 827 -23.70 15.07 14.33
N CYS A 828 -22.76 15.88 14.81
CA CYS A 828 -21.44 16.06 14.18
C CYS A 828 -20.29 15.59 15.08
N ALA A 829 -20.41 15.77 16.40
CA ALA A 829 -19.29 15.59 17.32
C ALA A 829 -18.72 14.17 17.40
N GLY A 830 -19.52 13.15 17.10
CA GLY A 830 -19.06 11.74 17.07
C GLY A 830 -18.01 11.45 15.99
N CYS A 831 -18.06 12.16 14.86
CA CYS A 831 -17.13 11.99 13.73
C CYS A 831 -16.12 13.14 13.61
N HIS A 832 -16.42 14.31 14.18
CA HIS A 832 -15.59 15.52 14.02
C HIS A 832 -14.95 16.03 15.31
N GLY A 833 -15.22 15.40 16.46
CA GLY A 833 -14.78 15.87 17.78
C GLY A 833 -15.75 16.90 18.38
N SER A 834 -15.63 17.16 19.69
CA SER A 834 -16.52 18.09 20.41
C SER A 834 -16.56 19.48 19.78
N LEU A 835 -17.60 20.28 20.03
CA LEU A 835 -17.73 21.61 19.40
C LEU A 835 -16.51 22.50 19.64
N ALA A 836 -15.99 22.50 20.87
CA ALA A 836 -14.80 23.26 21.26
C ALA A 836 -13.47 22.67 20.74
N SER A 837 -13.51 21.51 20.09
CA SER A 837 -12.36 20.77 19.58
C SER A 837 -12.66 20.16 18.20
N THR A 838 -13.45 20.87 17.39
CA THR A 838 -13.91 20.35 16.10
C THR A 838 -12.78 20.31 15.09
N SER A 839 -12.69 19.21 14.35
CA SER A 839 -11.84 19.06 13.17
C SER A 839 -12.42 19.74 11.92
N LYS A 840 -13.56 20.43 12.04
CA LYS A 840 -14.28 21.14 10.97
C LYS A 840 -14.77 22.52 11.44
N PRO A 841 -13.89 23.40 11.97
CA PRO A 841 -14.27 24.76 12.34
C PRO A 841 -14.66 25.60 11.11
N GLY A 842 -15.45 26.65 11.31
CA GLY A 842 -15.75 27.67 10.29
C GLY A 842 -16.43 27.22 9.00
N ARG A 843 -16.93 25.98 8.91
CA ARG A 843 -17.68 25.52 7.73
C ARG A 843 -19.00 26.31 7.66
N THR A 844 -19.19 27.06 6.58
CA THR A 844 -20.44 27.81 6.37
C THR A 844 -21.63 26.86 6.24
N ALA A 845 -22.86 27.36 6.37
CA ALA A 845 -24.06 26.56 6.14
C ALA A 845 -24.03 25.89 4.74
N THR A 846 -23.51 26.61 3.73
CA THR A 846 -23.29 26.11 2.37
C THR A 846 -22.22 25.02 2.31
N ASP A 847 -21.11 25.15 3.05
CA ASP A 847 -20.07 24.11 3.14
C ASP A 847 -20.57 22.82 3.79
N ILE A 848 -21.43 22.94 4.80
CA ILE A 848 -22.05 21.82 5.50
C ILE A 848 -23.09 21.17 4.58
N GLN A 849 -23.99 21.96 3.97
CA GLN A 849 -25.01 21.44 3.05
C GLN A 849 -24.37 20.73 1.85
N ASN A 850 -23.37 21.32 1.21
CA ASN A 850 -22.64 20.68 0.10
C ASN A 850 -21.96 19.37 0.53
N ALA A 851 -21.47 19.28 1.78
CA ALA A 851 -20.88 18.05 2.30
C ALA A 851 -21.94 16.97 2.58
N ILE A 852 -23.13 17.35 3.04
CA ILE A 852 -24.29 16.45 3.22
C ILE A 852 -24.79 15.94 1.86
N ASP A 853 -25.10 16.87 0.94
CA ASP A 853 -25.64 16.57 -0.39
C ASP A 853 -24.67 15.72 -1.23
N GLY A 854 -23.37 15.96 -1.09
CA GLY A 854 -22.29 15.18 -1.71
C GLY A 854 -21.86 13.94 -0.92
N ASN A 855 -22.51 13.61 0.20
CA ASN A 855 -22.17 12.52 1.13
C ASN A 855 -20.67 12.48 1.53
N THR A 856 -20.04 13.66 1.62
CA THR A 856 -18.60 13.81 1.86
C THR A 856 -18.25 13.30 3.26
N GLY A 857 -17.33 12.34 3.34
CA GLY A 857 -16.98 11.71 4.61
C GLY A 857 -18.12 10.93 5.28
N GLY A 858 -19.16 10.55 4.53
CA GLY A 858 -20.33 9.85 5.04
C GLY A 858 -21.42 10.77 5.63
N MET A 859 -21.38 12.08 5.41
CA MET A 859 -22.34 13.04 6.00
C MET A 859 -23.79 12.94 5.48
N GLY A 860 -24.08 12.10 4.47
CA GLY A 860 -25.39 12.04 3.81
C GLY A 860 -26.57 11.66 4.72
N PHE A 861 -26.33 10.99 5.86
CA PHE A 861 -27.39 10.70 6.85
C PHE A 861 -27.97 11.97 7.51
N LEU A 862 -27.28 13.12 7.37
CA LEU A 862 -27.72 14.41 7.88
C LEU A 862 -28.64 15.18 6.92
N ALA A 863 -29.06 14.59 5.79
CA ALA A 863 -30.00 15.18 4.81
C ALA A 863 -31.44 15.40 5.34
N THR A 864 -31.64 15.33 6.66
CA THR A 864 -32.88 15.65 7.39
C THR A 864 -32.74 16.85 8.34
N LEU A 865 -31.58 17.52 8.32
CA LEU A 865 -31.41 18.83 8.94
C LEU A 865 -31.99 19.91 8.01
N SER A 866 -32.84 20.78 8.53
CA SER A 866 -33.32 21.93 7.77
C SER A 866 -32.22 22.97 7.56
N ALA A 867 -32.31 23.80 6.52
CA ALA A 867 -31.32 24.85 6.24
C ALA A 867 -31.11 25.81 7.44
N THR A 868 -32.12 26.01 8.29
CA THR A 868 -32.01 26.81 9.53
C THR A 868 -31.24 26.08 10.63
N GLU A 869 -31.37 24.75 10.74
CA GLU A 869 -30.57 23.94 11.67
C GLU A 869 -29.11 23.81 11.18
N VAL A 870 -28.90 23.68 9.87
CA VAL A 870 -27.56 23.70 9.24
C VAL A 870 -26.89 25.06 9.43
N GLN A 871 -27.63 26.17 9.29
CA GLN A 871 -27.14 27.52 9.60
C GLN A 871 -26.83 27.68 11.08
N ALA A 872 -27.69 27.21 12.00
CA ALA A 872 -27.41 27.28 13.42
C ALA A 872 -26.15 26.48 13.80
N ILE A 873 -25.93 25.30 13.21
CA ILE A 873 -24.68 24.54 13.37
C ILE A 873 -23.48 25.36 12.85
N ALA A 874 -23.58 25.97 11.68
CA ALA A 874 -22.52 26.82 11.13
C ALA A 874 -22.19 28.03 12.02
N ASP A 875 -23.22 28.68 12.58
CA ASP A 875 -23.09 29.83 13.48
C ASP A 875 -22.52 29.44 14.86
N ALA A 876 -22.69 28.18 15.27
CA ALA A 876 -22.17 27.65 16.53
C ALA A 876 -20.77 27.02 16.41
N LEU A 877 -20.33 26.65 15.20
CA LEU A 877 -18.95 26.21 14.95
C LEU A 877 -17.99 27.32 15.39
N PRO A 878 -16.90 27.00 16.11
CA PRO A 878 -15.82 27.96 16.29
C PRO A 878 -15.29 28.39 14.92
N ALA A 879 -14.97 29.68 14.77
CA ALA A 879 -14.50 30.24 13.51
C ALA A 879 -13.27 29.49 12.99
N GLY A 880 -13.23 29.29 11.67
CA GLY A 880 -12.21 28.52 10.98
C GLY A 880 -12.02 29.03 9.56
N ASN A 881 -10.80 28.95 9.05
CA ASN A 881 -10.38 29.76 7.92
C ASN A 881 -10.65 29.07 6.57
N ALA A 882 -11.66 29.54 5.84
CA ALA A 882 -11.73 29.42 4.40
C ALA A 882 -11.27 30.75 3.77
N GLY A 883 -10.47 30.80 2.70
CA GLY A 883 -9.84 29.73 1.92
C GLY A 883 -9.70 30.18 0.46
N GLY A 884 -8.57 30.01 -0.23
CA GLY A 884 -7.27 29.50 0.21
C GLY A 884 -6.20 29.75 -0.86
N GLY A 885 -4.94 29.42 -0.57
CA GLY A 885 -3.82 29.71 -1.48
C GLY A 885 -2.44 29.31 -0.95
N GLY A 886 -2.39 28.39 0.01
CA GLY A 886 -1.20 27.97 0.76
C GLY A 886 -1.60 27.00 1.86
N SER A 887 -0.63 26.49 2.62
CA SER A 887 -0.88 25.75 3.87
C SER A 887 -1.67 26.62 4.84
N ASP A 888 -2.66 26.05 5.54
CA ASP A 888 -3.34 26.77 6.61
C ASP A 888 -2.50 26.74 7.89
N TYR A 889 -2.20 27.91 8.42
CA TYR A 889 -1.44 28.14 9.66
C TYR A 889 -2.33 28.75 10.77
N SER A 890 -3.65 28.58 10.66
CA SER A 890 -4.67 29.16 11.54
C SER A 890 -4.52 28.82 13.03
N ASP A 891 -4.04 27.61 13.35
CA ASP A 891 -3.46 27.28 14.65
C ASP A 891 -1.93 27.35 14.54
N CYS A 892 -1.36 28.44 15.06
CA CYS A 892 0.09 28.63 15.05
C CYS A 892 0.78 27.72 16.09
N THR A 893 0.06 27.24 17.11
CA THR A 893 0.62 26.66 18.36
C THR A 893 1.33 25.33 18.19
N ALA A 894 1.11 24.64 17.06
CA ALA A 894 1.92 23.50 16.64
C ALA A 894 3.39 23.87 16.36
N CYS A 895 3.68 25.15 16.10
CA CYS A 895 5.02 25.66 15.80
C CYS A 895 5.45 26.77 16.78
N HIS A 896 4.63 27.81 16.96
CA HIS A 896 4.92 29.05 17.71
C HIS A 896 3.71 29.46 18.54
N GLY A 897 3.89 30.18 19.65
CA GLY A 897 2.75 30.73 20.40
C GLY A 897 1.83 31.58 19.52
N GLN A 898 0.58 31.79 19.96
CA GLN A 898 -0.40 32.54 19.18
C GLN A 898 -0.92 33.78 19.95
N PRO A 899 -0.49 35.01 19.56
CA PRO A 899 0.57 35.33 18.58
C PRO A 899 1.98 34.91 19.05
N PRO A 900 2.98 34.86 18.15
CA PRO A 900 4.34 34.37 18.42
C PRO A 900 4.96 35.01 19.67
N ASN A 901 5.46 34.21 20.62
CA ASN A 901 5.78 34.68 21.97
C ASN A 901 7.17 34.27 22.49
N GLY A 902 7.83 35.21 23.18
CA GLY A 902 9.27 35.13 23.47
C GLY A 902 10.15 35.56 22.29
N SER A 903 11.46 35.33 22.43
CA SER A 903 12.49 35.77 21.47
C SER A 903 13.28 34.60 20.85
N THR A 904 12.82 33.37 21.06
CA THR A 904 13.48 32.16 20.53
C THR A 904 12.83 31.80 19.21
N ALA A 905 13.57 32.01 18.12
CA ALA A 905 13.07 31.76 16.78
C ALA A 905 12.49 30.34 16.62
N PRO A 906 11.41 30.16 15.85
CA PRO A 906 10.70 31.21 15.09
C PRO A 906 9.65 32.04 15.88
N ASN A 907 9.58 31.94 17.23
CA ASN A 907 8.76 32.87 18.01
C ASN A 907 9.35 34.29 18.05
N THR A 908 8.48 35.30 17.91
CA THR A 908 8.87 36.71 17.80
C THR A 908 7.85 37.64 18.50
N ALA A 909 8.09 37.96 19.78
CA ALA A 909 7.14 38.65 20.66
C ALA A 909 6.73 40.07 20.22
N GLY A 910 7.70 40.98 20.07
CA GLY A 910 7.44 42.41 19.83
C GLY A 910 6.36 43.01 20.73
N ALA A 911 5.53 43.90 20.18
CA ALA A 911 4.42 44.54 20.89
C ALA A 911 3.10 43.73 20.85
N HIS A 912 3.11 42.44 20.44
CA HIS A 912 1.90 41.63 20.33
C HIS A 912 1.04 41.62 21.60
N ALA A 913 1.67 41.53 22.78
CA ALA A 913 0.96 41.47 24.07
C ALA A 913 0.18 42.75 24.39
N ALA A 914 0.63 43.92 23.90
CA ALA A 914 -0.08 45.18 24.07
C ALA A 914 -1.28 45.28 23.13
N HIS A 915 -1.14 44.82 21.89
CA HIS A 915 -2.21 44.87 20.89
C HIS A 915 -3.30 43.81 21.17
N LYS A 916 -2.93 42.61 21.60
CA LYS A 916 -3.86 41.55 22.08
C LYS A 916 -4.70 41.97 23.29
N ALA A 917 -4.28 43.00 24.04
CA ALA A 917 -5.05 43.56 25.15
C ALA A 917 -6.12 44.59 24.70
N LEU A 918 -6.14 45.00 23.42
CA LEU A 918 -7.16 45.90 22.89
C LEU A 918 -8.44 45.14 22.50
N PRO A 919 -9.64 45.65 22.85
CA PRO A 919 -10.89 45.22 22.26
C PRO A 919 -10.84 45.32 20.72
N GLY A 920 -11.56 44.43 20.03
CA GLY A 920 -11.54 44.36 18.56
C GLY A 920 -10.28 43.73 17.94
N VAL A 921 -9.16 43.65 18.68
CA VAL A 921 -7.92 42.98 18.21
C VAL A 921 -7.82 41.57 18.80
N GLY A 922 -7.65 41.45 20.12
CA GLY A 922 -7.67 40.16 20.82
C GLY A 922 -6.77 39.08 20.20
N THR A 923 -7.38 38.02 19.65
CA THR A 923 -6.69 36.92 18.93
C THR A 923 -6.77 37.03 17.41
N ASP A 924 -7.47 38.02 16.86
CA ASP A 924 -7.56 38.21 15.41
C ASP A 924 -6.26 38.82 14.87
N CYS A 925 -5.42 37.94 14.34
CA CYS A 925 -4.15 38.32 13.73
C CYS A 925 -4.35 38.97 12.35
N SER A 926 -5.52 38.87 11.71
CA SER A 926 -5.77 39.46 10.39
C SER A 926 -5.75 40.99 10.42
N VAL A 927 -6.07 41.59 11.57
CA VAL A 927 -5.97 43.05 11.84
C VAL A 927 -4.60 43.62 11.46
N CYS A 928 -3.53 42.83 11.63
CA CYS A 928 -2.15 43.25 11.32
C CYS A 928 -1.46 42.38 10.25
N HIS A 929 -2.03 41.26 9.82
CA HIS A 929 -1.42 40.31 8.87
C HIS A 929 -2.33 39.96 7.67
N THR A 930 -3.25 40.85 7.29
CA THR A 930 -4.13 40.66 6.12
C THR A 930 -3.31 40.52 4.83
N GLY A 931 -3.44 39.35 4.17
CA GLY A 931 -2.80 39.06 2.89
C GLY A 931 -1.28 39.02 2.95
N ARG A 932 -0.71 38.23 3.87
CA ARG A 932 0.72 38.02 4.06
C ARG A 932 1.10 36.54 4.16
N ASP A 933 2.32 36.22 3.75
CA ASP A 933 2.81 34.85 3.58
C ASP A 933 3.69 34.40 4.76
N HIS A 934 3.76 33.09 4.99
CA HIS A 934 4.62 32.49 6.02
C HIS A 934 6.07 32.36 5.51
N ASN A 935 6.73 33.50 5.28
CA ASN A 935 8.07 33.61 4.69
C ASN A 935 9.23 33.67 5.71
N GLY A 936 8.93 33.67 7.01
CA GLY A 936 9.91 33.77 8.09
C GLY A 936 10.25 35.20 8.54
N GLN A 937 9.51 36.21 8.07
CA GLN A 937 9.58 37.60 8.55
C GLN A 937 8.24 38.01 9.20
N VAL A 938 8.23 39.15 9.89
CA VAL A 938 7.01 39.72 10.49
C VAL A 938 6.39 40.69 9.50
N ASP A 939 5.76 40.12 8.50
CA ASP A 939 5.10 40.84 7.41
C ASP A 939 3.77 41.44 7.88
N LEU A 940 3.64 42.78 7.80
CA LEU A 940 2.43 43.50 8.22
C LEU A 940 1.53 43.87 7.04
N GLY A 941 0.21 43.70 7.22
CA GLY A 941 -0.83 44.03 6.26
C GLY A 941 -2.14 44.38 6.97
N PHE A 942 -2.64 45.58 6.73
CA PHE A 942 -3.78 46.16 7.46
C PHE A 942 -5.05 46.16 6.60
N PRO A 943 -6.22 45.80 7.15
CA PRO A 943 -7.51 46.08 6.52
C PRO A 943 -7.74 47.59 6.37
N ALA A 944 -8.35 48.03 5.27
CA ALA A 944 -8.63 49.45 4.99
C ALA A 944 -9.60 50.12 6.00
N ALA A 945 -10.26 49.34 6.87
CA ALA A 945 -11.01 49.87 8.02
C ALA A 945 -10.10 50.57 9.06
N TYR A 946 -8.79 50.29 9.04
CA TYR A 946 -7.79 50.88 9.93
C TYR A 946 -6.95 51.99 9.26
N ASP A 947 -7.33 52.45 8.06
CA ASP A 947 -6.68 53.59 7.40
C ASP A 947 -6.88 54.88 8.20
N SER A 948 -5.87 55.76 8.21
CA SER A 948 -6.06 57.13 8.74
C SER A 948 -6.93 57.94 7.78
N LYS A 949 -7.43 59.08 8.27
CA LYS A 949 -8.41 59.90 7.54
C LYS A 949 -7.93 60.42 6.19
N ASN A 950 -6.61 60.42 5.95
CA ASN A 950 -5.99 60.98 4.75
C ASN A 950 -5.03 60.02 4.03
N ALA A 951 -4.74 58.83 4.58
CA ALA A 951 -3.72 57.94 4.04
C ALA A 951 -3.90 56.49 4.51
N THR A 952 -3.51 55.54 3.66
CA THR A 952 -3.61 54.10 3.93
C THR A 952 -2.59 53.61 4.95
N ALA A 953 -3.03 52.74 5.86
CA ALA A 953 -2.22 52.17 6.92
C ALA A 953 -0.98 51.45 6.35
N THR A 954 0.20 51.86 6.81
CA THR A 954 1.48 51.52 6.18
C THR A 954 2.48 51.01 7.21
N ASP A 955 3.06 49.83 6.97
CA ASP A 955 4.31 49.43 7.61
C ASP A 955 5.48 50.15 6.92
N ASN A 956 6.33 50.81 7.70
CA ASN A 956 7.50 51.52 7.18
C ASN A 956 8.73 50.60 7.01
N GLN A 957 8.60 49.29 7.26
CA GLN A 957 9.65 48.26 7.13
C GLN A 957 10.88 48.49 8.02
N ASN A 958 10.72 49.29 9.08
CA ASN A 958 11.77 49.69 10.02
C ASN A 958 11.40 49.43 11.49
N GLY A 959 10.34 48.66 11.75
CA GLY A 959 9.76 48.45 13.07
C GLY A 959 8.68 49.46 13.46
N GLN A 960 8.37 50.47 12.63
CA GLN A 960 7.32 51.46 12.88
C GLN A 960 6.19 51.34 11.85
N CYS A 961 4.95 51.61 12.27
CA CYS A 961 3.80 51.80 11.38
C CYS A 961 3.49 53.30 11.23
N SER A 962 2.82 53.69 10.14
CA SER A 962 2.33 55.04 9.86
C SER A 962 0.89 54.98 9.34
N ASN A 963 0.17 56.11 9.38
CA ASN A 963 -1.15 56.26 8.74
C ASN A 963 -2.23 55.26 9.23
N ILE A 964 -2.14 54.77 10.47
CA ILE A 964 -3.11 53.83 11.04
C ILE A 964 -4.07 54.53 12.02
N SER A 965 -5.38 54.22 11.95
CA SER A 965 -6.45 54.83 12.75
C SER A 965 -6.20 54.68 14.26
N CYS A 966 -5.78 53.50 14.70
CA CYS A 966 -5.48 53.14 16.10
C CYS A 966 -4.43 54.05 16.77
N HIS A 967 -3.52 54.64 15.97
CA HIS A 967 -2.52 55.62 16.43
C HIS A 967 -2.79 57.04 15.92
N GLY A 968 -4.02 57.33 15.47
CA GLY A 968 -4.44 58.65 14.98
C GLY A 968 -3.61 59.15 13.81
N GLY A 969 -3.28 58.26 12.87
CA GLY A 969 -2.44 58.55 11.70
C GLY A 969 -0.99 58.90 12.01
N LYS A 970 -0.54 58.81 13.27
CA LYS A 970 0.86 59.06 13.65
C LYS A 970 1.77 57.88 13.31
N THR A 971 3.04 58.19 13.06
CA THR A 971 4.09 57.16 13.05
C THR A 971 4.28 56.64 14.47
N THR A 972 4.27 55.32 14.64
CA THR A 972 4.37 54.66 15.94
C THR A 972 5.79 54.73 16.51
N PRO A 973 5.96 54.50 17.82
CA PRO A 973 7.22 53.96 18.34
C PRO A 973 7.60 52.66 17.63
N ASP A 974 8.85 52.25 17.80
CA ASP A 974 9.34 50.95 17.35
C ASP A 974 8.60 49.78 18.02
N TRP A 975 8.25 48.75 17.24
CA TRP A 975 7.51 47.55 17.65
C TRP A 975 8.27 46.63 18.59
N TRP A 976 9.61 46.70 18.61
CA TRP A 976 10.48 45.82 19.40
C TRP A 976 10.84 46.39 20.78
N SER A 977 10.93 47.72 20.89
CA SER A 977 11.49 48.43 22.05
C SER A 977 10.74 49.69 22.47
N GLY A 978 9.80 50.18 21.64
CA GLY A 978 8.99 51.35 21.92
C GLY A 978 7.75 51.06 22.77
N SER A 979 7.17 52.12 23.34
CA SER A 979 5.88 52.05 24.06
C SER A 979 5.21 53.43 24.10
N ILE A 980 3.89 53.45 24.34
CA ILE A 980 3.11 54.68 24.58
C ILE A 980 2.39 54.55 25.93
N ALA A 981 2.61 55.53 26.82
CA ALA A 981 1.88 55.67 28.07
C ALA A 981 0.55 56.42 27.83
N VAL A 982 -0.45 55.72 27.29
CA VAL A 982 -1.78 56.23 26.86
C VAL A 982 -2.35 57.29 27.81
N ASN A 983 -2.38 57.00 29.11
CA ASN A 983 -2.92 57.87 30.17
C ASN A 983 -2.13 59.19 30.42
N SER A 984 -1.13 59.51 29.61
CA SER A 984 -0.31 60.72 29.75
C SER A 984 0.22 61.29 28.42
N GLN A 985 0.45 60.44 27.42
CA GLN A 985 1.04 60.81 26.12
C GLN A 985 -0.01 61.04 25.04
N CYS A 986 -1.10 61.75 25.36
CA CYS A 986 -2.25 61.91 24.48
C CYS A 986 -1.90 62.48 23.09
N THR A 987 -0.90 63.38 23.00
CA THR A 987 -0.42 63.96 21.75
C THR A 987 0.37 63.00 20.84
N SER A 988 0.72 61.80 21.31
CA SER A 988 1.29 60.73 20.49
C SER A 988 0.27 60.07 19.57
N CYS A 989 -1.04 60.24 19.84
CA CYS A 989 -2.12 59.78 18.95
C CYS A 989 -3.03 60.93 18.49
N HIS A 990 -3.33 61.91 19.35
CA HIS A 990 -4.26 62.99 19.03
C HIS A 990 -3.56 64.21 18.42
N ALA A 991 -3.99 64.62 17.22
CA ALA A 991 -3.50 65.81 16.54
C ALA A 991 -4.36 67.06 16.82
N SER A 992 -3.80 68.25 16.63
CA SER A 992 -4.58 69.50 16.60
C SER A 992 -5.21 69.73 15.23
N GLY A 993 -6.44 70.23 15.20
CA GLY A 993 -7.20 70.56 13.99
C GLY A 993 -8.20 69.48 13.62
N THR A 994 -8.48 69.34 12.32
CA THR A 994 -9.49 68.40 11.77
C THR A 994 -8.88 67.31 10.88
N GLY A 995 -7.54 67.20 10.87
CA GLY A 995 -6.79 66.31 9.97
C GLY A 995 -7.18 64.85 10.12
N GLU A 996 -7.11 64.31 11.34
CA GLU A 996 -7.38 62.90 11.65
C GLU A 996 -8.71 62.72 12.41
N TYR A 997 -9.31 61.53 12.36
CA TYR A 997 -10.61 61.23 12.98
C TYR A 997 -10.65 61.58 14.48
N ASN A 998 -9.54 61.34 15.18
CA ASN A 998 -9.39 61.57 16.62
C ASN A 998 -8.86 62.98 16.99
N SER A 999 -8.78 63.93 16.05
CA SER A 999 -8.13 65.23 16.27
C SER A 999 -8.96 66.16 17.18
N TYR A 1000 -8.27 66.98 17.98
CA TYR A 1000 -8.89 68.06 18.76
C TYR A 1000 -8.86 69.39 17.99
N ASN A 1001 -10.02 69.97 17.74
CA ASN A 1001 -10.17 71.30 17.15
C ASN A 1001 -10.81 72.33 18.10
N SER A 1002 -11.68 71.89 19.01
CA SER A 1002 -12.61 72.76 19.71
C SER A 1002 -12.08 73.43 20.99
N GLY A 1003 -12.68 74.56 21.35
CA GLY A 1003 -12.32 75.38 22.48
C GLY A 1003 -10.88 75.87 22.39
N LYS A 1004 -10.21 76.01 23.53
CA LYS A 1004 -8.86 76.61 23.59
C LYS A 1004 -7.73 75.61 23.89
N HIS A 1005 -7.87 74.38 23.38
CA HIS A 1005 -6.78 73.38 23.35
C HIS A 1005 -5.48 73.97 22.76
N SER A 1006 -5.58 74.66 21.61
CA SER A 1006 -4.47 75.32 20.90
C SER A 1006 -3.79 76.46 21.67
N LYS A 1007 -4.40 76.93 22.75
CA LYS A 1007 -3.80 77.83 23.75
C LYS A 1007 -3.12 77.01 24.84
N HIS A 1008 -3.86 76.16 25.55
CA HIS A 1008 -3.34 75.47 26.74
C HIS A 1008 -2.17 74.53 26.43
N ILE A 1009 -2.17 73.86 25.27
CA ILE A 1009 -1.04 73.02 24.84
C ILE A 1009 0.20 73.86 24.49
N ARG A 1010 0.01 75.06 23.94
CA ARG A 1010 1.09 76.05 23.69
C ARG A 1010 1.66 76.63 24.98
N GLU A 1011 0.83 76.73 26.02
CA GLU A 1011 1.22 77.12 27.39
C GLU A 1011 1.79 75.95 28.20
N GLY A 1012 1.91 74.75 27.61
CA GLY A 1012 2.54 73.58 28.23
C GLY A 1012 1.64 72.75 29.17
N PHE A 1013 0.33 72.98 29.18
CA PHE A 1013 -0.60 72.17 29.96
C PHE A 1013 -0.91 70.83 29.25
N ALA A 1014 -0.70 69.72 29.94
CA ALA A 1014 -1.09 68.39 29.48
C ALA A 1014 -2.62 68.21 29.47
N CYS A 1015 -3.14 67.36 28.59
CA CYS A 1015 -4.58 67.09 28.46
C CYS A 1015 -5.21 66.64 29.79
N THR A 1016 -4.47 65.88 30.60
CA THR A 1016 -4.87 65.39 31.93
C THR A 1016 -5.12 66.49 32.97
N VAL A 1017 -4.74 67.74 32.70
CA VAL A 1017 -5.10 68.90 33.55
C VAL A 1017 -6.61 69.16 33.53
N CYS A 1018 -7.29 68.83 32.42
CA CYS A 1018 -8.73 69.01 32.24
C CYS A 1018 -9.48 67.67 32.12
N HIS A 1019 -8.89 66.67 31.48
CA HIS A 1019 -9.51 65.38 31.21
C HIS A 1019 -9.12 64.33 32.26
N ASN A 1020 -10.11 63.75 32.93
CA ASN A 1020 -9.91 62.65 33.87
C ASN A 1020 -9.76 61.33 33.09
N THR A 1021 -8.60 60.68 33.20
CA THR A 1021 -8.35 59.36 32.59
C THR A 1021 -9.18 58.25 33.22
N ALA A 1022 -9.59 58.38 34.49
CA ALA A 1022 -10.55 57.47 35.15
C ALA A 1022 -12.03 57.73 34.75
N LYS A 1023 -12.24 58.15 33.50
CA LYS A 1023 -13.52 58.24 32.78
C LYS A 1023 -13.38 57.77 31.32
N MET A 1024 -12.25 57.13 30.97
CA MET A 1024 -11.90 56.73 29.60
C MET A 1024 -12.15 55.23 29.38
N ASP A 1025 -13.17 54.70 30.06
CA ASP A 1025 -13.39 53.25 30.26
C ASP A 1025 -13.67 52.48 28.96
N ASN A 1026 -13.96 53.19 27.87
CA ASN A 1026 -14.21 52.65 26.53
C ASN A 1026 -13.37 53.34 25.42
N HIS A 1027 -12.16 53.83 25.74
CA HIS A 1027 -11.30 54.62 24.82
C HIS A 1027 -10.71 53.83 23.62
N PHE A 1028 -10.86 52.50 23.62
CA PHE A 1028 -10.49 51.61 22.52
C PHE A 1028 -11.62 50.60 22.27
N GLY A 1029 -12.86 51.09 22.23
CA GLY A 1029 -14.07 50.27 22.18
C GLY A 1029 -14.33 49.64 20.81
N ASP A 1030 -14.11 50.41 19.74
CA ASP A 1030 -14.26 49.99 18.35
C ASP A 1030 -13.43 50.89 17.40
N LEU A 1031 -12.18 50.51 17.21
CA LEU A 1031 -11.21 51.21 16.36
C LEU A 1031 -11.42 50.96 14.85
N THR A 1032 -12.44 50.19 14.46
CA THR A 1032 -12.84 50.00 13.06
C THR A 1032 -13.71 51.15 12.53
N THR A 1033 -14.22 52.01 13.42
CA THR A 1033 -15.09 53.13 13.06
C THR A 1033 -14.42 54.49 13.27
N PRO A 1034 -14.71 55.49 12.41
CA PRO A 1034 -14.34 56.89 12.64
C PRO A 1034 -15.00 57.59 13.83
N ALA A 1035 -15.79 56.89 14.66
CA ALA A 1035 -16.64 57.49 15.69
C ALA A 1035 -16.04 57.31 17.09
N PHE A 1036 -15.98 58.40 17.87
CA PHE A 1036 -15.57 58.34 19.28
C PHE A 1036 -16.55 57.50 20.10
N GLU A 1037 -16.03 56.45 20.73
CA GLU A 1037 -16.77 55.46 21.53
C GLU A 1037 -17.10 55.97 22.95
N THR A 1038 -16.61 57.16 23.29
CA THR A 1038 -17.00 57.96 24.45
C THR A 1038 -16.83 59.44 24.09
N SER A 1039 -17.85 60.26 24.37
CA SER A 1039 -17.78 61.70 24.08
C SER A 1039 -16.62 62.35 24.86
N PRO A 1040 -15.64 63.01 24.19
CA PRO A 1040 -14.50 63.63 24.88
C PRO A 1040 -14.92 64.62 25.97
N ALA A 1041 -16.06 65.29 25.77
CA ALA A 1041 -16.71 66.17 26.74
C ALA A 1041 -17.01 65.51 28.11
N ALA A 1042 -17.39 64.23 28.13
CA ALA A 1042 -17.74 63.53 29.37
C ALA A 1042 -16.52 63.33 30.29
N THR A 1043 -15.33 63.16 29.70
CA THR A 1043 -14.07 62.96 30.42
C THR A 1043 -13.59 64.21 31.18
N ILE A 1044 -14.12 65.40 30.86
CA ILE A 1044 -13.69 66.66 31.50
C ILE A 1044 -14.10 66.69 32.98
N GLY A 1045 -13.17 67.12 33.83
CA GLY A 1045 -13.41 67.41 35.24
C GLY A 1045 -13.51 66.20 36.18
N GLY A 1046 -13.31 66.46 37.47
CA GLY A 1046 -13.27 65.46 38.54
C GLY A 1046 -12.03 65.60 39.42
N GLY A 1047 -11.99 64.86 40.54
CA GLY A 1047 -11.02 65.05 41.63
C GLY A 1047 -9.54 64.81 41.29
N SER A 1048 -9.22 64.26 40.12
CA SER A 1048 -7.87 64.09 39.57
C SER A 1048 -7.41 65.26 38.69
N THR A 1049 -8.31 66.20 38.36
CA THR A 1049 -8.09 67.29 37.40
C THR A 1049 -8.13 68.66 38.09
N ARG A 1050 -7.79 69.73 37.36
CA ARG A 1050 -7.94 71.12 37.86
C ARG A 1050 -9.31 71.74 37.59
N VAL A 1051 -10.27 70.96 37.08
CA VAL A 1051 -11.64 71.39 36.76
C VAL A 1051 -12.62 70.65 37.66
N GLY A 1052 -13.36 71.38 38.51
CA GLY A 1052 -14.30 70.76 39.45
C GLY A 1052 -15.44 70.00 38.76
N SER A 1053 -16.07 70.61 37.75
CA SER A 1053 -17.08 69.93 36.92
C SER A 1053 -17.22 70.56 35.53
N TYR A 1054 -17.82 69.81 34.61
CA TYR A 1054 -18.16 70.27 33.26
C TYR A 1054 -19.59 69.87 32.88
N ALA A 1055 -20.36 70.81 32.32
CA ALA A 1055 -21.70 70.55 31.79
C ALA A 1055 -22.06 71.59 30.71
N ASN A 1056 -22.70 71.15 29.63
CA ASN A 1056 -23.31 72.02 28.59
C ASN A 1056 -22.39 73.16 28.09
N GLY A 1057 -21.14 72.85 27.76
CA GLY A 1057 -20.14 73.83 27.28
C GLY A 1057 -19.39 74.58 28.39
N LYS A 1058 -19.70 74.35 29.66
CA LYS A 1058 -19.23 75.19 30.78
C LYS A 1058 -18.37 74.40 31.77
N CYS A 1059 -17.16 74.90 32.01
CA CYS A 1059 -16.27 74.44 33.07
C CYS A 1059 -16.52 75.27 34.34
N SER A 1060 -16.73 74.63 35.49
CA SER A 1060 -16.88 75.31 36.78
C SER A 1060 -15.82 74.85 37.80
N SER A 1061 -15.48 75.76 38.71
CA SER A 1061 -14.47 75.54 39.77
C SER A 1061 -13.10 75.12 39.20
N ILE A 1062 -12.63 75.87 38.21
CA ILE A 1062 -11.32 75.73 37.57
C ILE A 1062 -10.26 76.40 38.45
N GLN A 1063 -9.33 75.61 38.99
CA GLN A 1063 -8.30 76.11 39.92
C GLN A 1063 -7.34 77.15 39.30
N CYS A 1064 -7.24 77.21 37.97
CA CYS A 1064 -6.33 78.10 37.26
C CYS A 1064 -6.94 79.47 36.89
N HIS A 1065 -8.26 79.56 36.67
CA HIS A 1065 -8.90 80.77 36.11
C HIS A 1065 -10.41 80.91 36.40
N GLY A 1066 -10.99 80.17 37.36
CA GLY A 1066 -12.37 80.39 37.80
C GLY A 1066 -13.42 79.53 37.09
N SER A 1067 -14.16 80.08 36.14
CA SER A 1067 -15.20 79.37 35.38
C SER A 1067 -15.30 79.95 33.97
N GLU A 1068 -15.45 79.09 32.96
CA GLU A 1068 -15.46 79.46 31.53
C GLU A 1068 -16.62 78.77 30.80
N SER A 1069 -17.10 79.39 29.72
CA SER A 1069 -18.32 78.98 29.00
C SER A 1069 -18.14 79.09 27.48
N TRP A 1070 -18.10 77.95 26.79
CA TRP A 1070 -18.05 77.88 25.34
C TRP A 1070 -19.47 77.74 24.78
N ASN A 1071 -19.97 78.80 24.14
CA ASN A 1071 -21.17 78.72 23.30
C ASN A 1071 -20.75 78.20 21.91
N GLY A 1072 -21.69 77.63 21.15
CA GLY A 1072 -21.39 76.78 19.98
C GLY A 1072 -20.81 77.45 18.72
N ASP A 1073 -20.42 78.72 18.80
CA ASP A 1073 -19.98 79.56 17.66
C ASP A 1073 -18.57 80.17 17.86
N ASP A 1074 -17.86 79.82 18.95
CA ASP A 1074 -16.60 80.45 19.39
C ASP A 1074 -15.30 79.71 18.95
N ASP A 1075 -15.28 79.07 17.77
CA ASP A 1075 -14.07 78.48 17.14
C ASP A 1075 -13.95 78.82 15.63
#